data_AF-A0A963D6X8-F1
#
_entry.id   AF-A0A963D6X8-F1
#
_cell.length_a   1.000
_cell.length_b   1.000
_cell.length_c   1.000
_cell.angle_alpha   90.00
_cell.angle_beta   90.00
_cell.angle_gamma   90.00
#
_symmetry.space_group_name_H-M   'P 1'
#
loop_
_entity.id
_entity.type
_entity.pdbx_description
1 polymer ?
#
loop_
_entity_poly.entity_id
_entity_poly.type
_entity_poly.pdbx_seq_one_letter_code
_entity_poly.pdbx_strand_id
1 'polypeptide(L)'
;MTDLPLAHLRFTRDDNAVGHALEDHLNKVSALASAFARPFHAAQWLAFAGLWHDLGKYRPGFQRYIRQANGENAHIEGRVAGKDKTHSAAGALHAQAHLTHAHGPHGQFVAHVLGYLIAGHHAGLDNWHGGLNERLAGEDAQRECRDALMAAPPQILAPELPLPSLATVPADRKAGTPGSFALWLRMQFSCLVDADFLDTEAFMDGDQAARRAGFASLATLRERFDTYMATLTAAAADTPVNRLRSGILRQCHEKADRPSGVFTLTVPTGGGKTLASLGFALRHAIAHDKRRVIYAIPYTSIIEQTADIFRTVLGDENIVEHHSNAELDDRQETARSRLACENWDAPVIVTTNVQLFESLFARRTSRCRKLHNLIGSVIVLDEAQLLPVDFLQPVLDVLRLLVQDYGVTLVLCTATQPALTHTRGFDTRKDLRGFHPDAVSEIIDDVPALYAALKRVRVHRPAALDLPEDWPTIAERMAALPAVLTIVNRRQDARDLHALLKDRAPEGLYHLSALMCPQHRSDTIARIKAALAERRNALARGGAATPVRVISTQLVEAGVDLDFPVVFRAMAGLDSIAQAAGRCNREGRLSEGGEVHVFVPPSEPPPGLLRQARDTCKTVWQHQKADDPLGLPLFDRFFRQLYADAGLDRKGI
;
A
#
# COMPACT_ATOMS: atom_id res chain seq x y z
N MET A 1 -43.25 -19.35 -8.19
CA MET A 1 -42.50 -18.31 -7.46
C MET A 1 -43.47 -17.21 -7.11
N THR A 2 -43.50 -16.79 -5.86
CA THR A 2 -44.29 -15.64 -5.36
C THR A 2 -44.05 -14.39 -6.21
N ASP A 3 -45.06 -13.53 -6.36
CA ASP A 3 -44.99 -12.20 -7.00
C ASP A 3 -44.10 -11.18 -6.25
N LEU A 4 -43.28 -11.64 -5.30
CA LEU A 4 -42.41 -10.82 -4.49
C LEU A 4 -41.28 -10.20 -5.36
N PRO A 5 -41.02 -8.89 -5.25
CA PRO A 5 -39.86 -8.26 -5.89
C PRO A 5 -38.54 -8.88 -5.41
N LEU A 6 -37.65 -9.20 -6.35
CA LEU A 6 -36.37 -9.86 -6.08
C LEU A 6 -35.18 -8.91 -6.31
N ALA A 7 -34.16 -8.98 -5.45
CA ALA A 7 -32.86 -8.36 -5.69
C ALA A 7 -31.96 -9.27 -6.54
N HIS A 8 -31.95 -10.57 -6.21
CA HIS A 8 -31.10 -11.58 -6.84
C HIS A 8 -31.85 -12.91 -6.98
N LEU A 9 -31.36 -13.77 -7.86
CA LEU A 9 -31.85 -15.12 -8.08
C LEU A 9 -30.67 -16.10 -8.06
N ARG A 10 -30.79 -17.18 -7.31
CA ARG A 10 -29.82 -18.28 -7.28
C ARG A 10 -30.51 -19.60 -7.62
N PHE A 11 -29.80 -20.49 -8.29
CA PHE A 11 -30.25 -21.86 -8.51
C PHE A 11 -29.56 -22.81 -7.54
N THR A 12 -30.33 -23.68 -6.91
CA THR A 12 -29.80 -24.78 -6.08
C THR A 12 -29.21 -25.88 -6.97
N ARG A 13 -28.51 -26.85 -6.36
CA ARG A 13 -27.98 -28.03 -7.07
C ARG A 13 -29.06 -28.88 -7.76
N ASP A 14 -30.31 -28.76 -7.30
CA ASP A 14 -31.47 -29.45 -7.85
C ASP A 14 -32.22 -28.57 -8.88
N ASP A 15 -31.56 -27.54 -9.44
CA ASP A 15 -32.12 -26.54 -10.38
C ASP A 15 -33.35 -25.77 -9.86
N ASN A 16 -33.66 -25.86 -8.57
CA ASN A 16 -34.70 -25.04 -7.96
C ASN A 16 -34.20 -23.61 -7.79
N ALA A 17 -34.95 -22.66 -8.33
CA ALA A 17 -34.65 -21.25 -8.21
C ALA A 17 -35.08 -20.71 -6.83
N VAL A 18 -34.16 -20.04 -6.15
CA VAL A 18 -34.33 -19.38 -4.85
C VAL A 18 -34.16 -17.89 -5.10
N GLY A 19 -35.11 -17.07 -4.63
CA GLY A 19 -35.07 -15.62 -4.78
C GLY A 19 -34.59 -14.94 -3.51
N HIS A 20 -33.76 -13.91 -3.66
CA HIS A 20 -33.46 -12.95 -2.59
C HIS A 20 -34.50 -11.83 -2.67
N ALA A 21 -35.34 -11.68 -1.65
CA ALA A 21 -36.32 -10.60 -1.62
C ALA A 21 -35.62 -9.23 -1.65
N LEU A 22 -36.13 -8.31 -2.47
CA LEU A 22 -35.52 -7.00 -2.64
C LEU A 22 -35.55 -6.17 -1.36
N GLU A 23 -36.65 -6.25 -0.61
CA GLU A 23 -36.77 -5.56 0.67
C GLU A 23 -35.76 -6.05 1.73
N ASP A 24 -35.57 -7.37 1.82
CA ASP A 24 -34.59 -7.97 2.75
C ASP A 24 -33.16 -7.51 2.40
N HIS A 25 -32.81 -7.55 1.11
CA HIS A 25 -31.53 -7.07 0.60
C HIS A 25 -31.29 -5.59 0.95
N LEU A 26 -32.24 -4.70 0.63
CA LEU A 26 -32.12 -3.27 0.91
C LEU A 26 -31.94 -2.98 2.41
N ASN A 27 -32.72 -3.65 3.27
CA ASN A 27 -32.60 -3.53 4.72
C ASN A 27 -31.26 -4.06 5.24
N LYS A 28 -30.78 -5.17 4.68
CA LYS A 28 -29.51 -5.79 5.08
C LYS A 28 -28.31 -4.95 4.66
N VAL A 29 -28.29 -4.44 3.42
CA VAL A 29 -27.27 -3.50 2.92
C VAL A 29 -27.29 -2.21 3.74
N SER A 30 -28.48 -1.65 4.01
CA SER A 30 -28.63 -0.48 4.88
C SER A 30 -28.01 -0.72 6.27
N ALA A 31 -28.32 -1.84 6.92
CA ALA A 31 -27.77 -2.17 8.23
C ALA A 31 -26.24 -2.37 8.22
N LEU A 32 -25.72 -3.11 7.24
CA LEU A 32 -24.28 -3.38 7.10
C LEU A 32 -23.50 -2.11 6.78
N ALA A 33 -23.90 -1.36 5.76
CA ALA A 33 -23.23 -0.12 5.37
C ALA A 33 -23.27 0.92 6.50
N SER A 34 -24.41 1.00 7.22
CA SER A 34 -24.52 1.85 8.41
C SER A 34 -23.53 1.44 9.49
N ALA A 35 -23.38 0.14 9.75
CA ALA A 35 -22.45 -0.38 10.75
C ALA A 35 -20.99 -0.06 10.40
N PHE A 36 -20.59 -0.25 9.13
CA PHE A 36 -19.26 0.11 8.64
C PHE A 36 -18.98 1.61 8.76
N ALA A 37 -20.01 2.43 8.63
CA ALA A 37 -19.91 3.88 8.67
C ALA A 37 -19.98 4.52 10.06
N ARG A 38 -20.30 3.75 11.11
CA ARG A 38 -20.37 4.25 12.50
C ARG A 38 -19.08 4.91 12.99
N PRO A 39 -17.88 4.33 12.77
CA PRO A 39 -16.64 4.87 13.34
C PRO A 39 -16.26 6.27 12.84
N PHE A 40 -16.82 6.73 11.72
CA PHE A 40 -16.59 8.08 11.17
C PHE A 40 -17.90 8.88 11.01
N HIS A 41 -18.90 8.56 11.83
CA HIS A 41 -20.14 9.33 11.97
C HIS A 41 -20.99 9.46 10.69
N ALA A 42 -20.90 8.49 9.77
CA ALA A 42 -21.68 8.50 8.53
C ALA A 42 -22.83 7.47 8.49
N ALA A 43 -23.15 6.81 9.62
CA ALA A 43 -24.15 5.74 9.66
C ALA A 43 -25.53 6.13 9.08
N GLN A 44 -26.04 7.34 9.39
CA GLN A 44 -27.32 7.81 8.87
C GLN A 44 -27.32 8.00 7.34
N TRP A 45 -26.20 8.45 6.78
CA TRP A 45 -26.03 8.58 5.33
C TRP A 45 -26.14 7.21 4.65
N LEU A 46 -25.46 6.21 5.21
CA LEU A 46 -25.46 4.85 4.67
C LEU A 46 -26.77 4.10 4.92
N ALA A 47 -27.55 4.48 5.93
CA ALA A 47 -28.88 3.94 6.14
C ALA A 47 -29.80 4.28 4.95
N PHE A 48 -29.83 5.56 4.56
CA PHE A 48 -30.55 6.01 3.36
C PHE A 48 -29.97 5.41 2.08
N ALA A 49 -28.64 5.45 1.92
CA ALA A 49 -28.00 4.94 0.71
C ALA A 49 -28.31 3.44 0.50
N GLY A 50 -28.22 2.61 1.54
CA GLY A 50 -28.52 1.18 1.44
C GLY A 50 -29.97 0.88 1.10
N LEU A 51 -30.93 1.63 1.67
CA LEU A 51 -32.36 1.45 1.37
C LEU A 51 -32.74 1.86 -0.06
N TRP A 52 -32.00 2.80 -0.66
CA TRP A 52 -32.37 3.38 -1.95
C TRP A 52 -31.46 2.98 -3.10
N HIS A 53 -30.27 2.41 -2.87
CA HIS A 53 -29.29 2.17 -3.94
C HIS A 53 -29.87 1.36 -5.11
N ASP A 54 -30.72 0.39 -4.77
CA ASP A 54 -31.30 -0.60 -5.67
C ASP A 54 -32.79 -0.37 -5.96
N LEU A 55 -33.32 0.81 -5.66
CA LEU A 55 -34.74 1.12 -5.82
C LEU A 55 -35.24 0.84 -7.26
N GLY A 56 -34.38 1.02 -8.26
CA GLY A 56 -34.71 0.74 -9.67
C GLY A 56 -35.00 -0.73 -9.97
N LYS A 57 -34.65 -1.66 -9.08
CA LYS A 57 -34.97 -3.08 -9.20
C LYS A 57 -36.47 -3.36 -9.02
N TYR A 58 -37.25 -2.50 -8.35
CA TYR A 58 -38.71 -2.68 -8.23
C TYR A 58 -39.45 -2.59 -9.58
N ARG A 59 -38.83 -2.03 -10.62
CA ARG A 59 -39.47 -1.87 -11.93
C ARG A 59 -39.89 -3.21 -12.53
N PRO A 60 -41.09 -3.30 -13.14
CA PRO A 60 -41.52 -4.53 -13.82
C PRO A 60 -40.55 -5.03 -14.89
N GLY A 61 -39.89 -4.12 -15.62
CA GLY A 61 -38.87 -4.47 -16.61
C GLY A 61 -37.65 -5.17 -16.00
N PHE A 62 -37.13 -4.63 -14.91
CA PHE A 62 -35.99 -5.20 -14.19
C PHE A 62 -36.36 -6.54 -13.50
N GLN A 63 -37.57 -6.63 -12.95
CA GLN A 63 -38.10 -7.85 -12.36
C GLN A 63 -38.28 -8.98 -13.39
N ARG A 64 -38.66 -8.66 -14.64
CA ARG A 64 -38.62 -9.64 -15.74
C ARG A 64 -37.18 -10.03 -16.09
N TYR A 65 -36.26 -9.07 -16.15
CA TYR A 65 -34.85 -9.32 -16.43
C TYR A 65 -34.25 -10.35 -15.46
N ILE A 66 -34.37 -10.14 -14.14
CA ILE A 66 -33.83 -11.06 -13.12
C ILE A 66 -34.41 -12.48 -13.29
N ARG A 67 -35.72 -12.60 -13.55
CA ARG A 67 -36.39 -13.91 -13.68
C ARG A 67 -36.09 -14.64 -14.99
N GLN A 68 -35.64 -13.92 -16.02
CA GLN A 68 -35.33 -14.48 -17.35
C GLN A 68 -33.84 -14.74 -17.57
N ALA A 69 -32.96 -14.08 -16.81
CA ALA A 69 -31.53 -14.31 -16.84
C ALA A 69 -31.17 -15.63 -16.11
N ASN A 70 -31.11 -16.73 -16.85
CA ASN A 70 -30.79 -18.07 -16.34
C ASN A 70 -29.29 -18.42 -16.50
N GLY A 71 -28.62 -18.84 -15.42
CA GLY A 71 -27.33 -19.58 -15.43
C GLY A 71 -26.06 -18.79 -15.83
N GLU A 72 -24.90 -19.47 -15.74
CA GLU A 72 -23.51 -18.98 -15.92
C GLU A 72 -23.19 -18.25 -17.24
N ASN A 73 -24.17 -18.06 -18.13
CA ASN A 73 -24.04 -17.36 -19.41
C ASN A 73 -24.81 -16.02 -19.43
N ALA A 74 -24.91 -15.33 -18.28
CA ALA A 74 -25.48 -13.97 -18.19
C ALA A 74 -24.68 -12.89 -18.98
N HIS A 75 -23.57 -13.28 -19.62
CA HIS A 75 -22.81 -12.48 -20.59
C HIS A 75 -23.30 -12.58 -22.04
N ILE A 76 -24.28 -13.44 -22.36
CA ILE A 76 -24.82 -13.52 -23.73
C ILE A 76 -25.90 -12.45 -23.92
N GLU A 77 -25.51 -11.39 -24.63
CA GLU A 77 -26.37 -10.36 -25.18
C GLU A 77 -27.56 -10.96 -25.95
N GLY A 78 -28.79 -10.42 -25.75
CA GLY A 78 -29.86 -10.57 -26.75
C GLY A 78 -31.30 -10.85 -26.30
N ARG A 79 -31.59 -11.21 -25.03
CA ARG A 79 -32.97 -11.56 -24.62
C ARG A 79 -33.78 -10.47 -23.91
N VAL A 80 -33.13 -9.45 -23.35
CA VAL A 80 -33.80 -8.34 -22.64
C VAL A 80 -33.20 -7.01 -23.10
N ALA A 81 -34.05 -6.02 -23.38
CA ALA A 81 -33.63 -4.71 -23.88
C ALA A 81 -32.63 -4.04 -22.92
N GLY A 82 -31.57 -3.42 -23.45
CA GLY A 82 -30.50 -2.83 -22.63
C GLY A 82 -30.97 -1.78 -21.61
N LYS A 83 -32.11 -1.13 -21.85
CA LYS A 83 -32.72 -0.14 -20.94
C LYS A 83 -33.37 -0.77 -19.70
N ASP A 84 -33.73 -2.06 -19.74
CA ASP A 84 -34.32 -2.78 -18.61
C ASP A 84 -33.26 -3.31 -17.64
N LYS A 85 -31.96 -3.12 -17.94
CA LYS A 85 -30.82 -3.56 -17.12
C LYS A 85 -30.27 -2.48 -16.18
N THR A 86 -30.61 -1.21 -16.40
CA THR A 86 -30.20 -0.13 -15.49
C THR A 86 -31.02 -0.18 -14.20
N HIS A 87 -30.54 0.38 -13.08
CA HIS A 87 -31.35 0.50 -11.86
C HIS A 87 -30.80 1.50 -10.83
N SER A 88 -29.63 2.09 -11.08
CA SER A 88 -28.96 2.95 -10.10
C SER A 88 -29.43 4.41 -10.11
N ALA A 89 -30.29 4.83 -11.05
CA ALA A 89 -30.77 6.21 -11.13
C ALA A 89 -32.02 6.46 -10.29
N ALA A 90 -32.92 5.47 -10.17
CA ALA A 90 -34.18 5.62 -9.43
C ALA A 90 -33.96 6.08 -7.99
N GLY A 91 -33.06 5.43 -7.25
CA GLY A 91 -32.78 5.78 -5.86
C GLY A 91 -32.20 7.18 -5.67
N ALA A 92 -31.31 7.59 -6.57
CA ALA A 92 -30.70 8.92 -6.54
C ALA A 92 -31.74 10.02 -6.78
N LEU A 93 -32.60 9.85 -7.79
CA LEU A 93 -33.68 10.77 -8.10
C LEU A 93 -34.75 10.81 -7.01
N HIS A 94 -35.07 9.66 -6.43
CA HIS A 94 -35.98 9.57 -5.29
C HIS A 94 -35.44 10.35 -4.08
N ALA A 95 -34.17 10.16 -3.72
CA ALA A 95 -33.53 10.94 -2.66
C ALA A 95 -33.62 12.44 -2.93
N GLN A 96 -33.36 12.87 -4.18
CA GLN A 96 -33.46 14.27 -4.60
C GLN A 96 -34.86 14.83 -4.43
N ALA A 97 -35.89 14.13 -4.88
CA ALA A 97 -37.27 14.59 -4.76
C ALA A 97 -37.74 14.59 -3.30
N HIS A 98 -37.57 13.46 -2.61
CA HIS A 98 -38.10 13.24 -1.26
C HIS A 98 -37.45 14.16 -0.22
N LEU A 99 -36.11 14.16 -0.14
CA LEU A 99 -35.42 14.93 0.89
C LEU A 99 -35.49 16.43 0.64
N THR A 100 -35.42 16.88 -0.62
CA THR A 100 -35.59 18.31 -0.94
C THR A 100 -36.99 18.79 -0.57
N HIS A 101 -38.02 17.99 -0.84
CA HIS A 101 -39.39 18.35 -0.46
C HIS A 101 -39.57 18.40 1.06
N ALA A 102 -39.08 17.39 1.78
CA ALA A 102 -39.26 17.29 3.24
C ALA A 102 -38.37 18.25 4.05
N HIS A 103 -37.19 18.60 3.55
CA HIS A 103 -36.16 19.30 4.33
C HIS A 103 -35.51 20.50 3.60
N GLY A 104 -36.06 20.93 2.46
CA GLY A 104 -35.63 22.12 1.75
C GLY A 104 -34.15 22.08 1.34
N PRO A 105 -33.39 23.19 1.46
CA PRO A 105 -31.99 23.26 1.04
C PRO A 105 -31.07 22.25 1.75
N HIS A 106 -31.33 21.91 3.00
CA HIS A 106 -30.53 20.92 3.73
C HIS A 106 -30.75 19.52 3.13
N GLY A 107 -32.00 19.17 2.85
CA GLY A 107 -32.33 17.92 2.18
C GLY A 107 -31.76 17.83 0.77
N GLN A 108 -31.71 18.94 0.04
CA GLN A 108 -31.10 19.00 -1.29
C GLN A 108 -29.62 18.65 -1.26
N PHE A 109 -28.85 19.19 -0.31
CA PHE A 109 -27.44 18.85 -0.16
C PHE A 109 -27.25 17.37 0.19
N VAL A 110 -28.02 16.86 1.16
CA VAL A 110 -27.96 15.45 1.57
C VAL A 110 -28.24 14.55 0.36
N ALA A 111 -29.31 14.83 -0.37
CA ALA A 111 -29.69 14.07 -1.55
C ALA A 111 -28.62 14.09 -2.63
N HIS A 112 -27.88 15.20 -2.79
CA HIS A 112 -26.81 15.28 -3.76
C HIS A 112 -25.66 14.31 -3.42
N VAL A 113 -25.21 14.29 -2.16
CA VAL A 113 -24.21 13.31 -1.70
C VAL A 113 -24.71 11.87 -1.87
N LEU A 114 -25.95 11.58 -1.44
CA LEU A 114 -26.56 10.26 -1.61
C LEU A 114 -26.64 9.87 -3.09
N GLY A 115 -26.92 10.82 -3.98
CA GLY A 115 -26.95 10.64 -5.42
C GLY A 115 -25.63 10.09 -5.97
N TYR A 116 -24.47 10.55 -5.48
CA TYR A 116 -23.16 10.00 -5.88
C TYR A 116 -22.97 8.56 -5.43
N LEU A 117 -23.35 8.27 -4.18
CA LEU A 117 -23.24 6.92 -3.61
C LEU A 117 -24.14 5.94 -4.37
N ILE A 118 -25.41 6.32 -4.53
CA ILE A 118 -26.44 5.51 -5.16
C ILE A 118 -26.21 5.39 -6.67
N ALA A 119 -26.06 6.46 -7.43
CA ALA A 119 -25.91 6.32 -8.89
C ALA A 119 -24.58 5.66 -9.29
N GLY A 120 -23.57 5.75 -8.42
CA GLY A 120 -22.22 5.24 -8.63
C GLY A 120 -21.99 3.79 -8.20
N HIS A 121 -22.90 3.14 -7.46
CA HIS A 121 -22.62 1.83 -6.82
C HIS A 121 -22.23 0.70 -7.80
N HIS A 122 -22.52 0.84 -9.10
CA HIS A 122 -22.00 -0.05 -10.16
C HIS A 122 -21.02 0.61 -11.13
N ALA A 123 -21.22 1.89 -11.47
CA ALA A 123 -20.42 2.59 -12.48
C ALA A 123 -19.11 3.21 -11.93
N GLY A 124 -19.01 3.32 -10.60
CA GLY A 124 -18.03 4.15 -9.92
C GLY A 124 -18.50 5.59 -9.73
N LEU A 125 -17.68 6.37 -9.02
CA LEU A 125 -17.96 7.77 -8.72
C LEU A 125 -17.74 8.68 -9.95
N ASP A 126 -18.72 9.54 -10.19
CA ASP A 126 -18.67 10.63 -11.16
C ASP A 126 -17.92 11.86 -10.60
N ASN A 127 -17.56 12.81 -11.47
CA ASN A 127 -16.99 14.08 -11.04
C ASN A 127 -18.03 14.89 -10.25
N TRP A 128 -17.59 15.59 -9.19
CA TRP A 128 -18.49 16.41 -8.36
C TRP A 128 -19.21 17.53 -9.14
N HIS A 129 -18.53 18.06 -10.17
CA HIS A 129 -19.07 19.07 -11.07
C HIS A 129 -19.29 18.46 -12.47
N GLY A 130 -20.53 18.54 -12.96
CA GLY A 130 -20.94 17.93 -14.24
C GLY A 130 -21.08 16.40 -14.16
N GLY A 131 -21.51 15.75 -15.25
CA GLY A 131 -21.63 14.29 -15.33
C GLY A 131 -22.86 13.71 -14.63
N LEU A 132 -22.89 13.67 -13.29
CA LEU A 132 -24.00 13.02 -12.56
C LEU A 132 -25.34 13.74 -12.80
N ASN A 133 -25.36 15.07 -12.72
CA ASN A 133 -26.59 15.85 -12.95
C ASN A 133 -27.14 15.66 -14.37
N GLU A 134 -26.26 15.61 -15.38
CA GLU A 134 -26.64 15.36 -16.78
C GLU A 134 -27.21 13.94 -16.95
N ARG A 135 -26.55 12.95 -16.33
CA ARG A 135 -27.00 11.56 -16.32
C ARG A 135 -28.38 11.41 -15.69
N LEU A 136 -28.63 12.06 -14.55
CA LEU A 136 -29.91 12.00 -13.84
C LEU A 136 -31.01 12.82 -14.54
N ALA A 137 -30.66 13.87 -15.29
CA ALA A 137 -31.61 14.65 -16.08
C ALA A 137 -32.11 13.93 -17.35
N GLY A 138 -31.41 12.89 -17.80
CA GLY A 138 -31.79 12.13 -18.99
C GLY A 138 -33.16 11.44 -18.88
N GLU A 139 -33.90 11.39 -19.99
CA GLU A 139 -35.27 10.82 -20.03
C GLU A 139 -35.34 9.37 -19.54
N ASP A 140 -34.29 8.59 -19.81
CA ASP A 140 -34.20 7.19 -19.39
C ASP A 140 -34.10 7.06 -17.86
N ALA A 141 -33.31 7.91 -17.20
CA ALA A 141 -33.20 7.97 -15.74
C ALA A 141 -34.51 8.45 -15.09
N GLN A 142 -35.15 9.46 -15.68
CA GLN A 142 -36.42 9.98 -15.20
C GLN A 142 -37.55 8.95 -15.30
N ARG A 143 -37.61 8.18 -16.39
CA ARG A 143 -38.56 7.07 -16.54
C ARG A 143 -38.26 5.94 -15.57
N GLU A 144 -36.99 5.58 -15.40
CA GLU A 144 -36.55 4.60 -14.41
C GLU A 144 -37.06 4.96 -13.00
N CYS A 145 -36.89 6.21 -12.57
CA CYS A 145 -37.42 6.65 -11.27
C CYS A 145 -38.95 6.51 -11.21
N ARG A 146 -39.70 7.05 -12.18
CA ARG A 146 -41.18 6.99 -12.19
C ARG A 146 -41.69 5.55 -12.09
N ASP A 147 -41.15 4.65 -12.90
CA ASP A 147 -41.59 3.25 -12.93
C ASP A 147 -41.27 2.52 -11.62
N ALA A 148 -40.14 2.86 -10.98
CA ALA A 148 -39.75 2.28 -9.70
C ALA A 148 -40.67 2.77 -8.57
N LEU A 149 -40.96 4.07 -8.51
CA LEU A 149 -41.83 4.67 -7.49
C LEU A 149 -43.26 4.13 -7.54
N MET A 150 -43.79 3.80 -8.72
CA MET A 150 -45.12 3.19 -8.86
C MET A 150 -45.18 1.75 -8.34
N ALA A 151 -44.04 1.04 -8.33
CA ALA A 151 -43.97 -0.38 -7.98
C ALA A 151 -43.41 -0.64 -6.56
N ALA A 152 -42.72 0.33 -5.96
CA ALA A 152 -42.07 0.18 -4.67
C ALA A 152 -43.03 0.36 -3.48
N PRO A 153 -42.81 -0.36 -2.36
CA PRO A 153 -43.63 -0.23 -1.16
C PRO A 153 -43.40 1.13 -0.46
N PRO A 154 -44.46 1.76 0.10
CA PRO A 154 -44.35 3.06 0.77
C PRO A 154 -43.30 3.12 1.89
N GLN A 155 -43.08 2.03 2.60
CA GLN A 155 -42.14 1.93 3.73
C GLN A 155 -40.68 2.15 3.28
N ILE A 156 -40.32 1.70 2.08
CA ILE A 156 -38.98 1.93 1.50
C ILE A 156 -38.88 3.33 0.91
N LEU A 157 -39.97 3.87 0.36
CA LEU A 157 -39.98 5.21 -0.25
C LEU A 157 -39.92 6.33 0.79
N ALA A 158 -40.55 6.15 1.94
CA ALA A 158 -40.56 7.13 3.02
C ALA A 158 -40.13 6.46 4.35
N PRO A 159 -38.86 6.04 4.47
CA PRO A 159 -38.39 5.39 5.69
C PRO A 159 -38.37 6.41 6.84
N GLU A 160 -38.77 5.97 8.03
CA GLU A 160 -38.74 6.79 9.26
C GLU A 160 -37.30 6.92 9.80
N LEU A 161 -36.46 7.64 9.05
CA LEU A 161 -35.07 7.88 9.39
C LEU A 161 -34.81 9.38 9.63
N PRO A 162 -34.03 9.75 10.66
CA PRO A 162 -33.63 11.13 10.86
C PRO A 162 -32.70 11.58 9.72
N LEU A 163 -32.88 12.82 9.25
CA LEU A 163 -32.00 13.42 8.25
C LEU A 163 -30.53 13.42 8.76
N PRO A 164 -29.55 13.04 7.93
CA PRO A 164 -28.15 13.09 8.33
C PRO A 164 -27.72 14.51 8.74
N SER A 165 -26.97 14.59 9.83
CA SER A 165 -26.47 15.88 10.32
C SER A 165 -25.43 16.48 9.38
N LEU A 166 -25.65 17.71 8.92
CA LEU A 166 -24.66 18.43 8.09
C LEU A 166 -23.38 18.78 8.87
N ALA A 167 -23.42 18.75 10.22
CA ALA A 167 -22.24 18.97 11.04
C ALA A 167 -21.20 17.84 10.91
N THR A 168 -21.60 16.65 10.44
CA THR A 168 -20.67 15.53 10.21
C THR A 168 -20.00 15.59 8.85
N VAL A 169 -20.36 16.55 8.00
CA VAL A 169 -19.77 16.70 6.67
C VAL A 169 -18.41 17.38 6.84
N PRO A 170 -17.30 16.72 6.47
CA PRO A 170 -16.00 17.35 6.56
C PRO A 170 -15.90 18.50 5.57
N ALA A 171 -15.34 19.61 6.04
CA ALA A 171 -15.14 20.81 5.25
C ALA A 171 -13.66 20.97 4.92
N ASP A 172 -13.35 21.17 3.64
CA ASP A 172 -12.03 21.58 3.19
C ASP A 172 -11.78 23.03 3.64
N ARG A 173 -11.31 23.21 4.88
CA ARG A 173 -10.99 24.53 5.43
C ARG A 173 -9.72 25.05 4.75
N LYS A 174 -9.65 26.37 4.48
CA LYS A 174 -8.46 27.02 3.88
C LYS A 174 -7.13 26.76 4.61
N ALA A 175 -7.18 26.42 5.90
CA ALA A 175 -6.02 26.08 6.73
C ALA A 175 -5.92 24.59 7.10
N GLY A 176 -6.84 23.75 6.58
CA GLY A 176 -6.90 22.31 6.84
C GLY A 176 -6.15 21.49 5.79
N THR A 177 -6.12 20.18 6.01
CA THR A 177 -5.63 19.23 5.00
C THR A 177 -6.66 19.14 3.86
N PRO A 178 -6.29 19.38 2.59
CA PRO A 178 -7.23 19.34 1.48
C PRO A 178 -7.72 17.92 1.19
N GLY A 179 -8.91 17.78 0.59
CA GLY A 179 -9.44 16.50 0.13
C GLY A 179 -10.26 15.72 1.18
N SER A 180 -10.57 16.34 2.32
CA SER A 180 -11.34 15.74 3.41
C SER A 180 -12.73 15.28 2.96
N PHE A 181 -13.43 16.13 2.21
CA PHE A 181 -14.75 15.82 1.65
C PHE A 181 -14.68 14.67 0.64
N ALA A 182 -13.70 14.71 -0.26
CA ALA A 182 -13.54 13.70 -1.30
C ALA A 182 -13.16 12.33 -0.72
N LEU A 183 -12.34 12.29 0.33
CA LEU A 183 -12.03 11.04 1.04
C LEU A 183 -13.25 10.51 1.80
N TRP A 184 -14.00 11.38 2.47
CA TRP A 184 -15.23 11.01 3.18
C TRP A 184 -16.31 10.44 2.25
N LEU A 185 -16.50 11.04 1.08
CA LEU A 185 -17.40 10.49 0.06
C LEU A 185 -16.95 9.09 -0.39
N ARG A 186 -15.65 8.89 -0.63
CA ARG A 186 -15.09 7.58 -1.02
C ARG A 186 -15.21 6.53 0.09
N MET A 187 -15.05 6.91 1.36
CA MET A 187 -15.22 6.00 2.49
C MET A 187 -16.67 5.53 2.62
N GLN A 188 -17.64 6.42 2.41
CA GLN A 188 -19.05 6.03 2.36
C GLN A 188 -19.35 5.14 1.15
N PHE A 189 -18.82 5.50 -0.02
CA PHE A 189 -18.96 4.69 -1.22
C PHE A 189 -18.40 3.28 -1.03
N SER A 190 -17.24 3.17 -0.39
CA SER A 190 -16.63 1.90 0.02
C SER A 190 -17.56 1.08 0.92
N CYS A 191 -18.18 1.70 1.93
CA CYS A 191 -19.12 1.02 2.83
C CYS A 191 -20.35 0.47 2.09
N LEU A 192 -20.95 1.28 1.21
CA LEU A 192 -22.14 0.89 0.45
C LEU A 192 -21.83 -0.28 -0.49
N VAL A 193 -20.76 -0.15 -1.28
CA VAL A 193 -20.35 -1.18 -2.24
C VAL A 193 -19.98 -2.48 -1.52
N ASP A 194 -19.21 -2.43 -0.43
CA ASP A 194 -18.86 -3.66 0.27
C ASP A 194 -20.08 -4.33 0.91
N ALA A 195 -21.02 -3.56 1.45
CA ALA A 195 -22.26 -4.09 2.02
C ALA A 195 -23.14 -4.80 0.96
N ASP A 196 -23.32 -4.19 -0.22
CA ASP A 196 -24.04 -4.79 -1.35
C ASP A 196 -23.42 -6.11 -1.80
N PHE A 197 -22.09 -6.12 -1.97
CA PHE A 197 -21.37 -7.33 -2.36
C PHE A 197 -21.43 -8.43 -1.28
N LEU A 198 -21.27 -8.09 0.00
CA LEU A 198 -21.29 -9.07 1.09
C LEU A 198 -22.67 -9.72 1.25
N ASP A 199 -23.74 -8.95 1.07
CA ASP A 199 -25.10 -9.49 1.14
C ASP A 199 -25.43 -10.36 -0.09
N THR A 200 -25.04 -9.90 -1.28
CA THR A 200 -25.14 -10.69 -2.51
C THR A 200 -24.38 -12.01 -2.38
N GLU A 201 -23.14 -11.97 -1.89
CA GLU A 201 -22.30 -13.15 -1.68
C GLU A 201 -22.92 -14.12 -0.67
N ALA A 202 -23.39 -13.63 0.48
CA ALA A 202 -24.03 -14.47 1.50
C ALA A 202 -25.27 -15.19 0.97
N PHE A 203 -26.02 -14.55 0.07
CA PHE A 203 -27.14 -15.18 -0.61
C PHE A 203 -26.70 -16.19 -1.70
N MET A 204 -25.68 -15.84 -2.49
CA MET A 204 -25.20 -16.67 -3.60
C MET A 204 -24.48 -17.94 -3.11
N ASP A 205 -23.63 -17.82 -2.10
CA ASP A 205 -22.83 -18.89 -1.54
C ASP A 205 -22.66 -18.71 -0.02
N GLY A 206 -23.60 -19.26 0.74
CA GLY A 206 -23.57 -19.21 2.20
C GLY A 206 -22.33 -19.86 2.83
N ASP A 207 -21.71 -20.84 2.14
CA ASP A 207 -20.47 -21.47 2.61
C ASP A 207 -19.27 -20.51 2.45
N GLN A 208 -19.26 -19.64 1.43
CA GLN A 208 -18.25 -18.57 1.28
C GLN A 208 -18.32 -17.56 2.42
N ALA A 209 -19.53 -17.08 2.77
CA ALA A 209 -19.70 -16.15 3.87
C ALA A 209 -19.21 -16.73 5.22
N ALA A 210 -19.46 -18.02 5.47
CA ALA A 210 -18.99 -18.71 6.66
C ALA A 210 -17.46 -18.84 6.72
N ARG A 211 -16.77 -18.99 5.57
CA ARG A 211 -15.30 -19.08 5.50
C ARG A 211 -14.60 -17.77 5.91
N ARG A 212 -15.27 -16.61 5.82
CA ARG A 212 -14.72 -15.31 6.27
C ARG A 212 -14.61 -15.18 7.80
N ALA A 213 -15.38 -15.93 8.58
CA ALA A 213 -15.50 -15.75 10.03
C ALA A 213 -14.37 -16.39 10.89
N GLY A 214 -13.34 -16.97 10.28
CA GLY A 214 -12.34 -17.80 10.99
C GLY A 214 -10.99 -17.13 11.25
N PHE A 215 -10.90 -15.80 11.35
CA PHE A 215 -9.63 -15.12 11.62
C PHE A 215 -9.33 -15.15 13.13
N ALA A 216 -8.06 -15.37 13.48
CA ALA A 216 -7.61 -15.23 14.86
C ALA A 216 -7.66 -13.76 15.30
N SER A 217 -7.93 -13.54 16.59
CA SER A 217 -7.91 -12.19 17.17
C SER A 217 -6.49 -11.60 17.16
N LEU A 218 -6.37 -10.27 17.12
CA LEU A 218 -5.05 -9.61 17.23
C LEU A 218 -4.29 -10.01 18.50
N ALA A 219 -4.99 -10.30 19.61
CA ALA A 219 -4.39 -10.82 20.83
C ALA A 219 -3.73 -12.20 20.60
N THR A 220 -4.43 -13.12 19.95
CA THR A 220 -3.88 -14.43 19.58
C THR A 220 -2.70 -14.30 18.62
N LEU A 221 -2.78 -13.38 17.65
CA LEU A 221 -1.68 -13.12 16.71
C LEU A 221 -0.44 -12.56 17.41
N ARG A 222 -0.63 -11.68 18.41
CA ARG A 222 0.46 -11.22 19.27
C ARG A 222 1.10 -12.36 20.05
N GLU A 223 0.33 -13.27 20.62
CA GLU A 223 0.88 -14.43 21.35
C GLU A 223 1.74 -15.33 20.44
N ARG A 224 1.26 -15.59 19.22
CA ARG A 224 2.03 -16.32 18.19
C ARG A 224 3.34 -15.58 17.86
N PHE A 225 3.27 -14.27 17.66
CA PHE A 225 4.44 -13.42 17.44
C PHE A 225 5.44 -13.48 18.61
N ASP A 226 4.97 -13.29 19.85
CA ASP A 226 5.82 -13.30 21.06
C ASP A 226 6.51 -14.69 21.21
N THR A 227 5.81 -15.79 20.92
CA THR A 227 6.35 -17.17 20.93
C THR A 227 7.43 -17.37 19.86
N TYR A 228 7.17 -16.91 18.64
CA TYR A 228 8.14 -16.97 17.54
C TYR A 228 9.41 -16.18 17.89
N MET A 229 9.25 -14.96 18.41
CA MET A 229 10.39 -14.11 18.79
C MET A 229 11.20 -14.72 19.92
N ALA A 230 10.56 -15.31 20.94
CA ALA A 230 11.27 -16.01 22.01
C ALA A 230 12.13 -17.18 21.47
N THR A 231 11.59 -17.96 20.53
CA THR A 231 12.31 -19.06 19.87
C THR A 231 13.49 -18.54 19.04
N LEU A 232 13.26 -17.49 18.24
CA LEU A 232 14.28 -16.88 17.41
C LEU A 232 15.44 -16.31 18.25
N THR A 233 15.12 -15.63 19.34
CA THR A 233 16.13 -15.08 20.27
C THR A 233 16.90 -16.19 20.98
N ALA A 234 16.25 -17.28 21.39
CA ALA A 234 16.92 -18.42 22.03
C ALA A 234 17.89 -19.15 21.09
N ALA A 235 17.58 -19.21 19.79
CA ALA A 235 18.43 -19.83 18.79
C ALA A 235 19.53 -18.90 18.22
N ALA A 236 19.43 -17.60 18.45
CA ALA A 236 20.36 -16.62 17.89
C ALA A 236 21.71 -16.62 18.61
N ALA A 237 22.80 -16.55 17.86
CA ALA A 237 24.12 -16.32 18.43
C ALA A 237 24.18 -14.96 19.13
N ASP A 238 24.84 -14.92 20.28
CA ASP A 238 25.02 -13.68 21.05
C ASP A 238 26.09 -12.79 20.41
N THR A 239 25.65 -11.99 19.43
CA THR A 239 26.48 -11.02 18.71
C THR A 239 26.06 -9.59 19.08
N PRO A 240 26.96 -8.59 18.96
CA PRO A 240 26.61 -7.19 19.17
C PRO A 240 25.38 -6.75 18.34
N VAL A 241 25.27 -7.21 17.09
CA VAL A 241 24.13 -6.93 16.20
C VAL A 241 22.83 -7.50 16.75
N ASN A 242 22.83 -8.73 17.26
CA ASN A 242 21.63 -9.37 17.81
C ASN A 242 21.18 -8.73 19.13
N ARG A 243 22.12 -8.25 19.96
CA ARG A 243 21.78 -7.44 21.14
C ARG A 243 21.11 -6.12 20.76
N LEU A 244 21.63 -5.42 19.74
CA LEU A 244 21.02 -4.19 19.21
C LEU A 244 19.62 -4.45 18.63
N ARG A 245 19.44 -5.52 17.85
CA ARG A 245 18.12 -5.93 17.33
C ARG A 245 17.10 -6.18 18.46
N SER A 246 17.53 -6.84 19.53
CA SER A 246 16.69 -7.07 20.72
C SER A 246 16.35 -5.75 21.42
N GLY A 247 17.28 -4.81 21.50
CA GLY A 247 17.05 -3.46 22.04
C GLY A 247 16.09 -2.62 21.20
N ILE A 248 16.13 -2.74 19.87
CA ILE A 248 15.18 -2.12 18.94
C ILE A 248 13.76 -2.67 19.19
N LEU A 249 13.62 -4.01 19.23
CA LEU A 249 12.33 -4.64 19.49
C LEU A 249 11.74 -4.22 20.84
N ARG A 250 12.58 -4.13 21.88
CA ARG A 250 12.15 -3.65 23.20
C ARG A 250 11.62 -2.22 23.14
N GLN A 251 12.32 -1.30 22.48
CA GLN A 251 11.85 0.08 22.31
C GLN A 251 10.54 0.13 21.51
N CYS A 252 10.39 -0.67 20.45
CA CYS A 252 9.11 -0.84 19.75
C CYS A 252 7.98 -1.25 20.71
N HIS A 253 8.23 -2.21 21.59
CA HIS A 253 7.24 -2.64 22.57
C HIS A 253 6.90 -1.55 23.61
N GLU A 254 7.89 -0.82 24.11
CA GLU A 254 7.70 0.26 25.09
C GLU A 254 6.94 1.45 24.49
N LYS A 255 7.19 1.78 23.22
CA LYS A 255 6.53 2.91 22.54
C LYS A 255 5.14 2.57 22.01
N ALA A 256 4.79 1.30 21.92
CA ALA A 256 3.47 0.87 21.44
C ALA A 256 2.31 1.34 22.33
N ASP A 257 2.55 1.64 23.61
CA ASP A 257 1.51 2.15 24.53
C ASP A 257 1.28 3.68 24.42
N ARG A 258 2.08 4.38 23.60
CA ARG A 258 1.91 5.83 23.38
C ARG A 258 0.62 6.11 22.59
N PRO A 259 -0.03 7.27 22.80
CA PRO A 259 -1.23 7.64 22.08
C PRO A 259 -1.10 7.47 20.56
N SER A 260 -2.18 7.04 19.91
CA SER A 260 -2.27 6.91 18.46
C SER A 260 -1.89 8.22 17.74
N GLY A 261 -1.20 8.08 16.63
CA GLY A 261 -0.70 9.21 15.85
C GLY A 261 0.28 8.76 14.77
N VAL A 262 1.32 9.56 14.55
CA VAL A 262 2.38 9.25 13.58
C VAL A 262 3.64 8.86 14.32
N PHE A 263 4.19 7.71 13.97
CA PHE A 263 5.44 7.20 14.48
C PHE A 263 6.48 7.06 13.37
N THR A 264 7.74 7.31 13.70
CA THR A 264 8.88 6.95 12.84
C THR A 264 9.69 5.84 13.49
N LEU A 265 10.12 4.87 12.68
CA LEU A 265 11.06 3.82 13.07
C LEU A 265 12.32 3.98 12.22
N THR A 266 13.26 4.78 12.73
CA THR A 266 14.50 5.10 12.01
C THR A 266 15.60 4.11 12.41
N VAL A 267 15.79 3.07 11.60
CA VAL A 267 16.70 1.96 11.90
C VAL A 267 17.52 1.62 10.64
N PRO A 268 18.86 1.47 10.76
CA PRO A 268 19.71 1.11 9.64
C PRO A 268 19.30 -0.19 8.92
N THR A 269 19.76 -0.36 7.69
CA THR A 269 19.55 -1.59 6.92
C THR A 269 20.16 -2.80 7.66
N GLY A 270 19.37 -3.85 7.85
CA GLY A 270 19.80 -5.04 8.61
C GLY A 270 19.56 -4.96 10.13
N GLY A 271 19.02 -3.85 10.66
CA GLY A 271 18.66 -3.70 12.08
C GLY A 271 17.39 -4.44 12.53
N GLY A 272 16.80 -5.32 11.71
CA GLY A 272 15.62 -6.10 12.10
C GLY A 272 14.29 -5.35 12.04
N LYS A 273 14.20 -4.29 11.21
CA LYS A 273 13.00 -3.43 11.06
C LYS A 273 11.69 -4.20 10.93
N THR A 274 11.64 -5.17 10.01
CA THR A 274 10.41 -5.87 9.62
C THR A 274 9.67 -6.55 10.78
N LEU A 275 10.39 -7.33 11.62
CA LEU A 275 9.77 -7.97 12.78
C LEU A 275 9.54 -6.97 13.93
N ALA A 276 10.42 -5.97 14.08
CA ALA A 276 10.26 -4.96 15.12
C ALA A 276 9.06 -4.04 14.89
N SER A 277 8.80 -3.64 13.63
CA SER A 277 7.63 -2.83 13.25
C SER A 277 6.33 -3.64 13.33
N LEU A 278 6.35 -4.93 12.97
CA LEU A 278 5.20 -5.83 13.20
C LEU A 278 4.89 -5.96 14.70
N GLY A 279 5.92 -6.15 15.53
CA GLY A 279 5.77 -6.23 16.99
C GLY A 279 5.19 -4.95 17.60
N PHE A 280 5.66 -3.77 17.16
CA PHE A 280 5.03 -2.49 17.50
C PHE A 280 3.55 -2.48 17.08
N ALA A 281 3.26 -2.81 15.82
CA ALA A 281 1.93 -2.69 15.26
C ALA A 281 0.90 -3.57 15.96
N LEU A 282 1.24 -4.84 16.26
CA LEU A 282 0.36 -5.76 16.98
C LEU A 282 0.08 -5.28 18.41
N ARG A 283 1.10 -4.80 19.13
CA ARG A 283 0.93 -4.29 20.50
C ARG A 283 0.14 -2.99 20.54
N HIS A 284 0.49 -2.04 19.67
CA HIS A 284 -0.23 -0.76 19.57
C HIS A 284 -1.69 -1.00 19.16
N ALA A 285 -1.92 -1.97 18.29
CA ALA A 285 -3.28 -2.33 17.90
C ALA A 285 -4.12 -2.82 19.09
N ILE A 286 -3.56 -3.65 19.96
CA ILE A 286 -4.24 -4.12 21.17
C ILE A 286 -4.41 -2.98 22.19
N ALA A 287 -3.37 -2.19 22.43
CA ALA A 287 -3.38 -1.11 23.43
C ALA A 287 -4.40 0.00 23.10
N HIS A 288 -4.71 0.21 21.82
CA HIS A 288 -5.57 1.29 21.33
C HIS A 288 -6.80 0.80 20.55
N ASP A 289 -7.21 -0.45 20.76
CA ASP A 289 -8.40 -1.06 20.15
C ASP A 289 -8.47 -0.86 18.62
N LYS A 290 -7.32 -1.03 17.95
CA LYS A 290 -7.24 -0.95 16.49
C LYS A 290 -7.79 -2.23 15.88
N ARG A 291 -8.44 -2.07 14.74
CA ARG A 291 -9.16 -3.14 14.04
C ARG A 291 -8.24 -4.13 13.34
N ARG A 292 -7.09 -3.66 12.83
CA ARG A 292 -6.17 -4.48 12.01
C ARG A 292 -4.80 -3.81 11.81
N VAL A 293 -3.85 -4.57 11.28
CA VAL A 293 -2.53 -4.10 10.82
C VAL A 293 -2.46 -4.17 9.29
N ILE A 294 -1.97 -3.11 8.65
CA ILE A 294 -1.75 -3.03 7.21
C ILE A 294 -0.27 -2.70 6.98
N TYR A 295 0.45 -3.61 6.34
CA TYR A 295 1.87 -3.50 6.09
C TYR A 295 2.10 -3.24 4.59
N ALA A 296 2.46 -2.00 4.24
CA ALA A 296 2.67 -1.59 2.87
C ALA A 296 4.17 -1.53 2.54
N ILE A 297 4.55 -2.20 1.45
CA ILE A 297 5.93 -2.38 1.01
C ILE A 297 6.12 -1.69 -0.35
N PRO A 298 7.23 -0.99 -0.62
CA PRO A 298 7.39 -0.23 -1.86
C PRO A 298 7.55 -1.09 -3.11
N TYR A 299 8.20 -2.25 -3.03
CA TYR A 299 8.53 -3.08 -4.20
C TYR A 299 7.83 -4.44 -4.18
N THR A 300 7.30 -4.82 -5.34
CA THR A 300 6.68 -6.14 -5.57
C THR A 300 7.66 -7.30 -5.48
N SER A 301 8.98 -7.07 -5.55
CA SER A 301 9.98 -8.15 -5.50
C SER A 301 10.27 -8.65 -4.08
N ILE A 302 9.73 -8.00 -3.04
CA ILE A 302 10.05 -8.25 -1.62
C ILE A 302 8.79 -8.64 -0.85
N ILE A 303 7.62 -8.36 -1.42
CA ILE A 303 6.34 -8.56 -0.75
C ILE A 303 6.13 -10.04 -0.41
N GLU A 304 6.37 -10.94 -1.36
CA GLU A 304 6.27 -12.40 -1.18
C GLU A 304 7.14 -12.88 -0.01
N GLN A 305 8.41 -12.43 0.05
CA GLN A 305 9.31 -12.79 1.15
C GLN A 305 8.80 -12.27 2.51
N THR A 306 8.25 -11.06 2.54
CA THR A 306 7.75 -10.47 3.79
C THR A 306 6.45 -11.14 4.23
N ALA A 307 5.57 -11.42 3.27
CA ALA A 307 4.33 -12.18 3.49
C ALA A 307 4.64 -13.57 4.04
N ASP A 308 5.61 -14.30 3.47
CA ASP A 308 6.03 -15.63 3.94
C ASP A 308 6.58 -15.62 5.37
N ILE A 309 7.37 -14.59 5.72
CA ILE A 309 7.81 -14.38 7.10
C ILE A 309 6.57 -14.22 7.99
N PHE A 310 5.62 -13.37 7.60
CA PHE A 310 4.42 -13.14 8.41
C PHE A 310 3.56 -14.40 8.49
N ARG A 311 3.41 -15.19 7.42
CA ARG A 311 2.68 -16.47 7.41
C ARG A 311 3.28 -17.45 8.41
N THR A 312 4.61 -17.54 8.44
CA THR A 312 5.34 -18.36 9.40
C THR A 312 5.09 -17.92 10.84
N VAL A 313 5.00 -16.61 11.07
CA VAL A 313 4.88 -16.01 12.42
C VAL A 313 3.43 -16.02 12.94
N LEU A 314 2.46 -15.75 12.07
CA LEU A 314 1.07 -15.45 12.45
C LEU A 314 0.07 -16.52 12.00
N GLY A 315 0.48 -17.45 11.15
CA GLY A 315 -0.41 -18.40 10.47
C GLY A 315 -0.94 -17.85 9.16
N ASP A 316 -0.87 -18.65 8.10
CA ASP A 316 -1.26 -18.30 6.74
C ASP A 316 -2.72 -17.83 6.63
N GLU A 317 -3.61 -18.43 7.41
CA GLU A 317 -5.05 -18.14 7.41
C GLU A 317 -5.41 -16.72 7.89
N ASN A 318 -4.45 -15.99 8.48
CA ASN A 318 -4.67 -14.66 9.08
C ASN A 318 -4.12 -13.51 8.23
N ILE A 319 -3.54 -13.81 7.06
CA ILE A 319 -2.84 -12.84 6.23
C ILE A 319 -3.51 -12.74 4.87
N VAL A 320 -3.71 -11.50 4.43
CA VAL A 320 -4.07 -11.18 3.05
C VAL A 320 -2.86 -10.55 2.38
N GLU A 321 -2.35 -11.19 1.33
CA GLU A 321 -1.31 -10.65 0.47
C GLU A 321 -1.95 -10.05 -0.80
N HIS A 322 -1.86 -8.73 -0.98
CA HIS A 322 -2.50 -8.06 -2.11
C HIS A 322 -1.51 -7.20 -2.91
N HIS A 323 -1.17 -7.68 -4.11
CA HIS A 323 -0.41 -6.97 -5.13
C HIS A 323 -0.67 -7.55 -6.54
N SER A 324 -0.22 -6.84 -7.58
CA SER A 324 -0.47 -7.20 -8.99
C SER A 324 0.01 -8.60 -9.41
N ASN A 325 0.98 -9.19 -8.71
CA ASN A 325 1.45 -10.55 -9.01
C ASN A 325 0.64 -11.62 -8.25
N ALA A 326 0.18 -11.33 -7.02
CA ALA A 326 -0.71 -12.21 -6.28
C ALA A 326 -2.08 -12.34 -6.98
N GLU A 327 -2.58 -11.24 -7.59
CA GLU A 327 -3.79 -11.26 -8.43
C GLU A 327 -3.70 -12.26 -9.64
N LEU A 328 -2.51 -12.79 -9.97
CA LEU A 328 -2.26 -13.69 -11.11
C LEU A 328 -1.92 -15.15 -10.73
N ASP A 329 -1.66 -15.47 -9.45
CA ASP A 329 -1.25 -16.83 -9.04
C ASP A 329 -2.45 -17.68 -8.58
N ASP A 330 -3.14 -18.27 -9.56
CA ASP A 330 -4.30 -19.15 -9.32
C ASP A 330 -3.99 -20.41 -8.49
N ARG A 331 -2.71 -20.79 -8.32
CA ARG A 331 -2.30 -22.10 -7.79
C ARG A 331 -2.13 -22.16 -6.27
N GLN A 332 -2.00 -21.01 -5.60
CA GLN A 332 -1.75 -20.95 -4.15
C GLN A 332 -2.89 -20.31 -3.36
N GLU A 333 -3.81 -19.61 -4.02
CA GLU A 333 -4.88 -18.89 -3.33
C GLU A 333 -6.06 -19.80 -2.96
N THR A 334 -6.37 -19.87 -1.67
CA THR A 334 -7.67 -20.39 -1.22
C THR A 334 -8.78 -19.44 -1.65
N ALA A 335 -9.99 -19.96 -1.88
CA ALA A 335 -11.17 -19.13 -2.15
C ALA A 335 -11.39 -18.02 -1.09
N ARG A 336 -10.98 -18.27 0.16
CA ARG A 336 -11.00 -17.30 1.26
C ARG A 336 -10.01 -16.15 1.07
N SER A 337 -8.79 -16.43 0.61
CA SER A 337 -7.75 -15.41 0.35
C SER A 337 -8.18 -14.44 -0.75
N ARG A 338 -8.76 -14.94 -1.84
CA ARG A 338 -9.28 -14.11 -2.95
C ARG A 338 -10.35 -13.12 -2.49
N LEU A 339 -11.32 -13.60 -1.74
CA LEU A 339 -12.41 -12.78 -1.20
C LEU A 339 -11.91 -11.72 -0.22
N ALA A 340 -10.94 -12.07 0.62
CA ALA A 340 -10.33 -11.19 1.59
C ALA A 340 -9.39 -10.13 0.93
N CYS A 341 -8.81 -10.44 -0.23
CA CYS A 341 -8.09 -9.46 -1.05
C CYS A 341 -9.01 -8.35 -1.58
N GLU A 342 -10.27 -8.66 -1.89
CA GLU A 342 -11.21 -7.69 -2.47
C GLU A 342 -11.63 -6.60 -1.49
N ASN A 343 -11.81 -6.94 -0.21
CA ASN A 343 -12.28 -6.01 0.81
C ASN A 343 -11.29 -5.74 1.96
N TRP A 344 -10.14 -6.43 2.05
CA TRP A 344 -9.16 -6.28 3.14
C TRP A 344 -9.75 -6.54 4.53
N ASP A 345 -10.46 -7.67 4.70
CA ASP A 345 -11.13 -8.02 5.95
C ASP A 345 -10.26 -8.80 6.96
N ALA A 346 -9.07 -9.28 6.57
CA ALA A 346 -8.13 -9.98 7.45
C ALA A 346 -7.45 -9.09 8.52
N PRO A 347 -7.08 -9.64 9.69
CA PRO A 347 -6.45 -8.89 10.78
C PRO A 347 -5.06 -8.34 10.41
N VAL A 348 -4.37 -9.00 9.47
CA VAL A 348 -3.10 -8.51 8.91
C VAL A 348 -3.17 -8.51 7.38
N ILE A 349 -2.94 -7.35 6.78
CA ILE A 349 -2.86 -7.19 5.32
C ILE A 349 -1.43 -6.83 4.96
N VAL A 350 -0.84 -7.55 4.00
CA VAL A 350 0.44 -7.22 3.39
C VAL A 350 0.15 -6.75 1.97
N THR A 351 0.57 -5.53 1.64
CA THR A 351 0.27 -4.92 0.34
C THR A 351 1.43 -4.05 -0.14
N THR A 352 1.27 -3.44 -1.30
CA THR A 352 2.25 -2.49 -1.83
C THR A 352 1.83 -1.05 -1.58
N ASN A 353 2.81 -0.13 -1.55
CA ASN A 353 2.55 1.31 -1.52
C ASN A 353 1.65 1.74 -2.69
N VAL A 354 1.91 1.21 -3.90
CA VAL A 354 1.10 1.48 -5.09
C VAL A 354 -0.34 1.03 -4.87
N GLN A 355 -0.56 -0.22 -4.44
CA GLN A 355 -1.90 -0.74 -4.21
C GLN A 355 -2.66 0.06 -3.14
N LEU A 356 -2.00 0.44 -2.05
CA LEU A 356 -2.59 1.26 -0.99
C LEU A 356 -3.00 2.65 -1.52
N PHE A 357 -2.09 3.37 -2.15
CA PHE A 357 -2.35 4.75 -2.60
C PHE A 357 -3.30 4.79 -3.79
N GLU A 358 -3.15 3.91 -4.78
CA GLU A 358 -4.10 3.86 -5.92
C GLU A 358 -5.53 3.55 -5.45
N SER A 359 -5.69 2.72 -4.41
CA SER A 359 -7.01 2.47 -3.83
C SER A 359 -7.59 3.76 -3.23
N LEU A 360 -6.80 4.53 -2.47
CA LEU A 360 -7.24 5.78 -1.82
C LEU A 360 -7.70 6.86 -2.82
N PHE A 361 -7.13 6.88 -4.03
CA PHE A 361 -7.51 7.81 -5.10
C PHE A 361 -8.44 7.18 -6.15
N ALA A 362 -8.89 5.94 -5.95
CA ALA A 362 -9.76 5.25 -6.89
C ALA A 362 -11.16 5.87 -6.98
N ARG A 363 -11.86 5.54 -8.07
CA ARG A 363 -13.29 5.85 -8.27
C ARG A 363 -14.14 4.63 -8.61
N ARG A 364 -13.53 3.50 -8.96
CA ARG A 364 -14.23 2.29 -9.40
C ARG A 364 -14.57 1.42 -8.20
N THR A 365 -15.73 0.76 -8.27
CA THR A 365 -16.29 -0.13 -7.24
C THR A 365 -15.25 -1.12 -6.69
N SER A 366 -14.62 -1.89 -7.56
CA SER A 366 -13.67 -2.96 -7.18
C SER A 366 -12.46 -2.46 -6.38
N ARG A 367 -11.90 -1.29 -6.72
CA ARG A 367 -10.75 -0.71 -6.00
C ARG A 367 -11.19 0.00 -4.72
N CYS A 368 -12.37 0.64 -4.72
CA CYS A 368 -12.89 1.36 -3.55
C CYS A 368 -13.45 0.44 -2.46
N ARG A 369 -13.89 -0.79 -2.78
CA ARG A 369 -14.53 -1.73 -1.83
C ARG A 369 -13.77 -1.88 -0.49
N LYS A 370 -12.44 -1.87 -0.53
CA LYS A 370 -11.58 -2.07 0.64
C LYS A 370 -11.32 -0.85 1.54
N LEU A 371 -11.65 0.36 1.10
CA LEU A 371 -11.17 1.59 1.76
C LEU A 371 -11.66 1.77 3.20
N HIS A 372 -12.93 1.48 3.48
CA HIS A 372 -13.48 1.61 4.83
C HIS A 372 -12.81 0.64 5.84
N ASN A 373 -12.10 -0.39 5.37
CA ASN A 373 -11.31 -1.27 6.22
C ASN A 373 -9.96 -0.68 6.66
N LEU A 374 -9.57 0.48 6.13
CA LEU A 374 -8.45 1.28 6.64
C LEU A 374 -8.77 1.93 8.00
N ILE A 375 -10.06 2.16 8.29
CA ILE A 375 -10.49 2.92 9.47
C ILE A 375 -10.08 2.18 10.74
N GLY A 376 -9.45 2.91 11.67
CA GLY A 376 -8.99 2.38 12.94
C GLY A 376 -7.89 1.32 12.81
N SER A 377 -7.09 1.33 11.75
CA SER A 377 -5.98 0.40 11.55
C SER A 377 -4.63 0.98 12.00
N VAL A 378 -3.63 0.11 12.16
CA VAL A 378 -2.21 0.49 12.16
C VAL A 378 -1.67 0.28 10.75
N ILE A 379 -1.25 1.36 10.09
CA ILE A 379 -0.60 1.29 8.77
C ILE A 379 0.91 1.44 8.96
N VAL A 380 1.65 0.40 8.59
CA VAL A 380 3.12 0.42 8.51
C VAL A 380 3.52 0.69 7.06
N LEU A 381 4.21 1.80 6.80
CA LEU A 381 4.84 2.07 5.52
C LEU A 381 6.32 1.71 5.63
N ASP A 382 6.71 0.60 5.00
CA ASP A 382 8.11 0.19 4.97
C ASP A 382 8.90 1.01 3.94
N GLU A 383 10.16 1.26 4.26
CA GLU A 383 11.08 2.10 3.49
C GLU A 383 10.41 3.42 3.02
N ALA A 384 9.86 4.18 3.97
CA ALA A 384 9.08 5.41 3.74
C ALA A 384 9.80 6.47 2.87
N GLN A 385 11.12 6.39 2.72
CA GLN A 385 11.86 7.24 1.80
C GLN A 385 11.55 6.99 0.32
N LEU A 386 10.95 5.84 0.00
CA LEU A 386 10.58 5.43 -1.36
C LEU A 386 9.15 5.81 -1.72
N LEU A 387 8.51 6.69 -0.93
CA LEU A 387 7.25 7.30 -1.32
C LEU A 387 7.41 8.02 -2.68
N PRO A 388 6.40 7.92 -3.56
CA PRO A 388 6.52 8.41 -4.93
C PRO A 388 6.58 9.94 -4.96
N VAL A 389 7.77 10.50 -5.24
CA VAL A 389 8.01 11.96 -5.20
C VAL A 389 7.04 12.73 -6.10
N ASP A 390 6.75 12.22 -7.30
CA ASP A 390 5.80 12.82 -8.27
C ASP A 390 4.36 12.99 -7.72
N PHE A 391 4.02 12.29 -6.63
CA PHE A 391 2.70 12.28 -5.98
C PHE A 391 2.79 12.49 -4.47
N LEU A 392 3.91 12.98 -3.96
CA LEU A 392 4.18 13.04 -2.52
C LEU A 392 3.17 13.92 -1.80
N GLN A 393 2.78 15.05 -2.39
CA GLN A 393 1.86 15.99 -1.76
C GLN A 393 0.46 15.39 -1.51
N PRO A 394 -0.26 14.84 -2.52
CA PRO A 394 -1.55 14.20 -2.27
C PRO A 394 -1.43 12.96 -1.36
N VAL A 395 -0.32 12.20 -1.44
CA VAL A 395 -0.06 11.08 -0.53
C VAL A 395 0.03 11.54 0.92
N LEU A 396 0.76 12.62 1.21
CA LEU A 396 0.83 13.15 2.58
C LEU A 396 -0.50 13.72 3.06
N ASP A 397 -1.24 14.41 2.19
CA ASP A 397 -2.54 14.95 2.55
C ASP A 397 -3.52 13.82 2.93
N VAL A 398 -3.60 12.74 2.14
CA VAL A 398 -4.49 11.61 2.48
C VAL A 398 -4.04 10.85 3.73
N LEU A 399 -2.74 10.65 3.94
CA LEU A 399 -2.22 10.01 5.16
C LEU A 399 -2.54 10.85 6.42
N ARG A 400 -2.43 12.17 6.33
CA ARG A 400 -2.81 13.08 7.41
C ARG A 400 -4.30 12.98 7.72
N LEU A 401 -5.17 12.95 6.69
CA LEU A 401 -6.61 12.77 6.90
C LEU A 401 -6.94 11.41 7.54
N LEU A 402 -6.28 10.32 7.12
CA LEU A 402 -6.47 9.00 7.73
C LEU A 402 -6.17 9.00 9.24
N VAL A 403 -5.09 9.67 9.66
CA VAL A 403 -4.72 9.81 11.06
C VAL A 403 -5.69 10.72 11.82
N GLN A 404 -6.06 11.86 11.23
CA GLN A 404 -6.91 12.89 11.85
C GLN A 404 -8.36 12.44 12.02
N ASP A 405 -8.95 11.87 10.96
CA ASP A 405 -10.40 11.71 10.85
C ASP A 405 -10.85 10.24 10.92
N TYR A 406 -9.94 9.28 10.75
CA TYR A 406 -10.27 7.85 10.66
C TYR A 406 -9.54 6.97 11.67
N GLY A 407 -8.89 7.57 12.68
CA GLY A 407 -8.29 6.86 13.81
C GLY A 407 -7.11 5.96 13.44
N VAL A 408 -6.51 6.15 12.26
CA VAL A 408 -5.35 5.39 11.81
C VAL A 408 -4.12 5.77 12.63
N THR A 409 -3.32 4.78 12.99
CA THR A 409 -1.94 5.01 13.44
C THR A 409 -0.98 4.71 12.31
N LEU A 410 -0.11 5.66 12.00
CA LEU A 410 0.85 5.55 10.91
C LEU A 410 2.25 5.28 11.46
N VAL A 411 2.93 4.26 10.94
CA VAL A 411 4.32 3.93 11.29
C VAL A 411 5.19 4.01 10.04
N LEU A 412 6.07 5.01 10.00
CA LEU A 412 6.99 5.26 8.90
C LEU A 412 8.33 4.57 9.21
N CYS A 413 8.56 3.40 8.60
CA CYS A 413 9.80 2.66 8.79
C CYS A 413 10.82 3.06 7.72
N THR A 414 12.07 3.32 8.11
CA THR A 414 13.08 3.81 7.16
C THR A 414 14.51 3.58 7.65
N ALA A 415 15.43 3.40 6.70
CA ALA A 415 16.87 3.50 6.95
C ALA A 415 17.43 4.91 6.72
N THR A 416 16.67 5.81 6.08
CA THR A 416 17.13 7.13 5.65
C THR A 416 15.95 8.07 5.74
N GLN A 417 15.75 8.69 6.89
CA GLN A 417 14.50 9.38 7.20
C GLN A 417 14.17 10.47 6.16
N PRO A 418 13.03 10.36 5.46
CA PRO A 418 12.60 11.40 4.55
C PRO A 418 12.10 12.63 5.30
N ALA A 419 12.27 13.82 4.70
CA ALA A 419 11.81 15.08 5.27
C ALA A 419 10.30 15.29 5.03
N LEU A 420 9.46 14.52 5.74
CA LEU A 420 7.99 14.52 5.58
C LEU A 420 7.26 15.47 6.54
N THR A 421 8.00 16.25 7.33
CA THR A 421 7.43 17.33 8.16
C THR A 421 7.17 18.57 7.31
N HIS A 422 6.28 19.44 7.78
CA HIS A 422 5.96 20.67 7.06
C HIS A 422 7.23 21.48 6.76
N THR A 423 7.43 21.85 5.49
CA THR A 423 8.52 22.74 5.08
C THR A 423 7.94 24.07 4.60
N ARG A 424 8.59 25.18 4.95
CA ARG A 424 8.26 26.51 4.44
C ARG A 424 9.51 27.06 3.77
N GLY A 425 9.43 27.30 2.48
CA GLY A 425 10.44 27.96 1.67
C GLY A 425 10.06 29.39 1.34
N PHE A 426 10.94 30.06 0.57
CA PHE A 426 10.66 31.39 0.04
C PHE A 426 9.60 31.37 -1.09
N ASP A 427 9.53 30.28 -1.87
CA ASP A 427 8.45 30.06 -2.86
C ASP A 427 7.43 29.10 -2.27
N THR A 428 6.27 29.60 -1.88
CA THR A 428 5.19 28.83 -1.25
C THR A 428 4.62 27.73 -2.17
N ARG A 429 4.91 27.79 -3.48
CA ARG A 429 4.55 26.71 -4.43
C ARG A 429 5.44 25.47 -4.29
N LYS A 430 6.58 25.60 -3.60
CA LYS A 430 7.53 24.52 -3.31
C LYS A 430 7.42 24.00 -1.87
N ASP A 431 6.45 24.51 -1.10
CA ASP A 431 6.22 24.07 0.27
C ASP A 431 5.63 22.66 0.29
N LEU A 432 6.17 21.82 1.17
CA LEU A 432 5.59 20.51 1.48
C LEU A 432 4.61 20.67 2.63
N ARG A 433 3.32 20.37 2.40
CA ARG A 433 2.33 20.26 3.49
C ARG A 433 2.45 18.90 4.15
N GLY A 434 3.48 18.77 4.98
CA GLY A 434 3.80 17.56 5.73
C GLY A 434 3.13 17.48 7.11
N PHE A 435 3.61 16.53 7.91
CA PHE A 435 3.21 16.38 9.31
C PHE A 435 3.77 17.51 10.17
N HIS A 436 3.07 17.85 11.26
CA HIS A 436 3.63 18.75 12.27
C HIS A 436 4.76 18.03 13.03
N PRO A 437 5.94 18.64 13.26
CA PRO A 437 7.04 17.99 13.97
C PRO A 437 6.62 17.39 15.32
N ASP A 438 5.86 18.14 16.12
CA ASP A 438 5.39 17.69 17.44
C ASP A 438 4.35 16.56 17.38
N ALA A 439 3.79 16.29 16.20
CA ALA A 439 2.83 15.19 15.99
C ALA A 439 3.52 13.89 15.55
N VAL A 440 4.84 13.90 15.32
CA VAL A 440 5.62 12.73 14.91
C VAL A 440 6.47 12.25 16.09
N SER A 441 6.25 11.00 16.50
CA SER A 441 7.00 10.36 17.59
C SER A 441 8.03 9.37 17.05
N GLU A 442 9.32 9.62 17.27
CA GLU A 442 10.35 8.62 17.00
C GLU A 442 10.26 7.47 18.02
N ILE A 443 10.35 6.24 17.51
CA ILE A 443 10.32 5.02 18.33
C ILE A 443 11.68 4.78 18.98
N ILE A 444 12.77 5.06 18.26
CA ILE A 444 14.14 4.86 18.74
C ILE A 444 14.61 6.09 19.52
N ASP A 445 14.98 5.89 20.79
CA ASP A 445 15.36 6.99 21.69
C ASP A 445 16.65 7.71 21.26
N ASP A 446 17.65 6.97 20.76
CA ASP A 446 18.93 7.52 20.28
C ASP A 446 19.30 6.95 18.91
N VAL A 447 18.72 7.55 17.87
CA VAL A 447 19.00 7.20 16.46
C VAL A 447 20.49 7.40 16.11
N PRO A 448 21.14 8.53 16.44
CA PRO A 448 22.58 8.70 16.16
C PRO A 448 23.47 7.61 16.75
N ALA A 449 23.28 7.24 18.01
CA ALA A 449 24.06 6.17 18.64
C ALA A 449 23.78 4.81 17.99
N LEU A 450 22.53 4.52 17.62
CA LEU A 450 22.18 3.28 16.92
C LEU A 450 22.88 3.18 15.56
N TYR A 451 22.92 4.26 14.78
CA TYR A 451 23.62 4.29 13.50
C TYR A 451 25.13 4.15 13.67
N ALA A 452 25.71 4.81 14.67
CA ALA A 452 27.13 4.68 14.97
C ALA A 452 27.50 3.24 15.36
N ALA A 453 26.68 2.58 16.20
CA ALA A 453 26.90 1.21 16.64
C ALA A 453 26.72 0.16 15.53
N LEU A 454 25.88 0.44 14.52
CA LEU A 454 25.65 -0.44 13.37
C LEU A 454 26.52 -0.08 12.14
N LYS A 455 27.41 0.92 12.27
CA LYS A 455 28.34 1.29 11.20
C LYS A 455 29.35 0.18 10.97
N ARG A 456 29.25 -0.46 9.81
CA ARG A 456 30.05 -1.63 9.42
C ARG A 456 30.70 -1.51 8.05
N VAL A 457 30.53 -0.36 7.42
CA VAL A 457 30.99 -0.06 6.07
C VAL A 457 31.72 1.27 6.04
N ARG A 458 32.75 1.35 5.21
CA ARG A 458 33.41 2.60 4.84
C ARG A 458 32.98 2.97 3.43
N VAL A 459 32.45 4.17 3.28
CA VAL A 459 32.00 4.71 1.99
C VAL A 459 33.06 5.64 1.44
N HIS A 460 33.54 5.33 0.24
CA HIS A 460 34.51 6.12 -0.50
C HIS A 460 33.79 6.95 -1.55
N ARG A 461 33.96 8.28 -1.48
CA ARG A 461 33.48 9.21 -2.51
C ARG A 461 34.37 9.13 -3.75
N PRO A 462 33.85 9.46 -4.95
CA PRO A 462 34.69 9.67 -6.11
C PRO A 462 35.76 10.73 -5.82
N ALA A 463 36.96 10.58 -6.39
CA ALA A 463 38.04 11.55 -6.22
C ALA A 463 37.63 12.97 -6.68
N ALA A 464 36.83 13.05 -7.74
CA ALA A 464 36.15 14.25 -8.17
C ALA A 464 34.72 13.91 -8.62
N LEU A 465 33.74 14.72 -8.20
CA LEU A 465 32.31 14.49 -8.48
C LEU A 465 31.91 14.80 -9.94
N ASP A 466 32.84 15.38 -10.70
CA ASP A 466 32.68 15.80 -12.09
C ASP A 466 33.54 14.99 -13.06
N LEU A 467 34.33 14.03 -12.57
CA LEU A 467 35.24 13.23 -13.39
C LEU A 467 34.69 11.81 -13.54
N PRO A 468 34.15 11.45 -14.73
CA PRO A 468 33.66 10.10 -14.97
C PRO A 468 34.80 9.07 -15.02
N GLU A 469 34.53 7.87 -14.49
CA GLU A 469 35.36 6.69 -14.69
C GLU A 469 34.81 5.86 -15.86
N ASP A 470 35.66 5.37 -16.76
CA ASP A 470 35.21 4.56 -17.89
C ASP A 470 34.91 3.10 -17.50
N TRP A 471 34.08 2.41 -18.30
CA TRP A 471 33.71 1.03 -18.02
C TRP A 471 34.88 0.04 -18.01
N PRO A 472 35.91 0.14 -18.89
CA PRO A 472 37.11 -0.68 -18.79
C PRO A 472 37.83 -0.58 -17.44
N THR A 473 38.03 0.62 -16.92
CA THR A 473 38.67 0.84 -15.60
C THR A 473 37.85 0.19 -14.48
N ILE A 474 36.53 0.37 -14.50
CA ILE A 474 35.64 -0.27 -13.51
C ILE A 474 35.68 -1.80 -13.64
N ALA A 475 35.68 -2.34 -14.85
CA ALA A 475 35.79 -3.78 -15.09
C ALA A 475 37.11 -4.37 -14.56
N GLU A 476 38.22 -3.65 -14.74
CA GLU A 476 39.54 -4.06 -14.21
C GLU A 476 39.55 -4.13 -12.68
N ARG A 477 39.03 -3.08 -12.02
CA ARG A 477 38.88 -3.04 -10.56
C ARG A 477 38.01 -4.19 -10.07
N MET A 478 36.90 -4.48 -10.75
CA MET A 478 36.02 -5.60 -10.39
C MET A 478 36.68 -6.97 -10.61
N ALA A 479 37.44 -7.15 -11.68
CA ALA A 479 38.13 -8.41 -11.98
C ALA A 479 39.16 -8.76 -10.89
N ALA A 480 39.85 -7.75 -10.34
CA ALA A 480 40.81 -7.92 -9.26
C ALA A 480 40.17 -8.29 -7.91
N LEU A 481 38.88 -8.05 -7.73
CA LEU A 481 38.17 -8.33 -6.49
C LEU A 481 37.60 -9.75 -6.46
N PRO A 482 37.72 -10.46 -5.33
CA PRO A 482 37.29 -11.84 -5.26
C PRO A 482 35.80 -11.97 -4.92
N ALA A 483 35.15 -10.95 -4.36
CA ALA A 483 33.70 -10.88 -4.28
C ALA A 483 33.26 -9.42 -4.34
N VAL A 484 32.43 -9.07 -5.31
CA VAL A 484 31.98 -7.68 -5.53
C VAL A 484 30.57 -7.64 -6.10
N LEU A 485 29.78 -6.69 -5.60
CA LEU A 485 28.49 -6.31 -6.19
C LEU A 485 28.60 -4.91 -6.79
N THR A 486 28.34 -4.77 -8.08
CA THR A 486 28.36 -3.49 -8.78
C THR A 486 26.96 -3.10 -9.25
N ILE A 487 26.52 -1.93 -8.81
CA ILE A 487 25.18 -1.38 -9.08
C ILE A 487 25.32 -0.16 -9.98
N VAL A 488 24.65 -0.20 -11.14
CA VAL A 488 24.67 0.87 -12.14
C VAL A 488 23.28 1.46 -12.38
N ASN A 489 23.24 2.67 -12.95
CA ASN A 489 21.99 3.41 -13.10
C ASN A 489 21.15 2.96 -14.30
N ARG A 490 21.81 2.56 -15.41
CA ARG A 490 21.11 2.15 -16.63
C ARG A 490 21.33 0.68 -16.95
N ARG A 491 20.35 0.12 -17.64
CA ARG A 491 20.39 -1.26 -18.15
C ARG A 491 21.51 -1.45 -19.18
N GLN A 492 21.76 -0.43 -20.01
CA GLN A 492 22.83 -0.47 -21.00
C GLN A 492 24.19 -0.54 -20.31
N ASP A 493 24.44 0.29 -19.30
CA ASP A 493 25.65 0.25 -18.47
C ASP A 493 25.90 -1.15 -17.89
N ALA A 494 24.84 -1.80 -17.38
CA ALA A 494 24.96 -3.13 -16.78
C ALA A 494 25.34 -4.19 -17.82
N ARG A 495 24.82 -4.06 -19.04
CA ARG A 495 25.13 -4.93 -20.18
C ARG A 495 26.57 -4.72 -20.66
N ASP A 496 26.99 -3.46 -20.81
CA ASP A 496 28.33 -3.11 -21.30
C ASP A 496 29.40 -3.60 -20.32
N LEU A 497 29.20 -3.36 -19.03
CA LEU A 497 30.11 -3.82 -17.98
C LEU A 497 30.14 -5.36 -17.89
N HIS A 498 29.00 -6.03 -18.10
CA HIS A 498 28.93 -7.48 -18.13
C HIS A 498 29.68 -8.08 -19.32
N ALA A 499 29.57 -7.48 -20.51
CA ALA A 499 30.33 -7.91 -21.68
C ALA A 499 31.85 -7.82 -21.42
N LEU A 500 32.32 -6.68 -20.88
CA LEU A 500 33.73 -6.48 -20.55
C LEU A 500 34.27 -7.51 -19.53
N LEU A 501 33.48 -7.84 -18.50
CA LEU A 501 33.88 -8.85 -17.52
C LEU A 501 33.79 -10.27 -18.05
N LYS A 502 32.87 -10.56 -18.97
CA LYS A 502 32.77 -11.88 -19.59
C LYS A 502 34.05 -12.24 -20.35
N ASP A 503 34.66 -11.27 -21.02
CA ASP A 503 35.90 -11.48 -21.77
C ASP A 503 37.14 -11.54 -20.86
N ARG A 504 37.12 -10.82 -19.72
CA ARG A 504 38.28 -10.67 -18.81
C ARG A 504 38.30 -11.63 -17.63
N ALA A 505 37.14 -11.90 -17.03
CA ALA A 505 36.99 -12.67 -15.80
C ALA A 505 35.61 -13.37 -15.74
N PRO A 506 35.36 -14.37 -16.62
CA PRO A 506 34.05 -15.01 -16.73
C PRO A 506 33.67 -15.87 -15.52
N GLU A 507 34.65 -16.33 -14.75
CA GLU A 507 34.42 -17.18 -13.59
C GLU A 507 33.67 -16.42 -12.48
N GLY A 508 32.56 -16.99 -12.01
CA GLY A 508 31.75 -16.41 -10.94
C GLY A 508 31.04 -15.11 -11.31
N LEU A 509 30.84 -14.85 -12.61
CA LEU A 509 30.13 -13.66 -13.11
C LEU A 509 28.62 -13.89 -13.15
N TYR A 510 27.86 -12.97 -12.54
CA TYR A 510 26.40 -12.99 -12.53
C TYR A 510 25.83 -11.63 -12.94
N HIS A 511 24.63 -11.67 -13.49
CA HIS A 511 23.85 -10.47 -13.86
C HIS A 511 22.49 -10.50 -13.17
N LEU A 512 22.02 -9.35 -12.69
CA LEU A 512 20.69 -9.17 -12.14
C LEU A 512 20.03 -7.94 -12.76
N SER A 513 18.83 -8.09 -13.31
CA SER A 513 18.09 -7.00 -13.93
C SER A 513 16.59 -7.15 -13.72
N ALA A 514 15.90 -6.01 -13.62
CA ALA A 514 14.43 -5.99 -13.56
C ALA A 514 13.76 -6.51 -14.85
N LEU A 515 14.50 -6.71 -15.95
CA LEU A 515 13.99 -7.35 -17.18
C LEU A 515 14.02 -8.88 -17.16
N MET A 516 14.60 -9.48 -16.12
CA MET A 516 14.45 -10.92 -15.90
C MET A 516 13.02 -11.21 -15.46
N CYS A 517 12.42 -12.29 -15.99
CA CYS A 517 11.15 -12.74 -15.44
C CYS A 517 11.31 -13.12 -13.95
N PRO A 518 10.24 -13.07 -13.14
CA PRO A 518 10.31 -13.31 -11.70
C PRO A 518 11.06 -14.60 -11.32
N GLN A 519 10.74 -15.73 -11.98
CA GLN A 519 11.39 -17.02 -11.71
C GLN A 519 12.89 -16.97 -11.98
N HIS A 520 13.32 -16.51 -13.16
CA HIS A 520 14.75 -16.42 -13.50
C HIS A 520 15.53 -15.52 -12.53
N ARG A 521 14.90 -14.44 -12.05
CA ARG A 521 15.48 -13.57 -11.03
C ARG A 521 15.68 -14.32 -9.71
N SER A 522 14.64 -15.02 -9.23
CA SER A 522 14.71 -15.83 -8.01
C SER A 522 15.80 -16.91 -8.10
N ASP A 523 15.86 -17.64 -9.20
CA ASP A 523 16.88 -18.67 -9.44
C ASP A 523 18.30 -18.08 -9.44
N THR A 524 18.47 -16.89 -10.04
CA THR A 524 19.77 -16.22 -10.09
C THR A 524 20.20 -15.72 -8.72
N ILE A 525 19.28 -15.15 -7.94
CA ILE A 525 19.55 -14.76 -6.54
C ILE A 525 19.94 -15.99 -5.70
N ALA A 526 19.22 -17.10 -5.86
CA ALA A 526 19.54 -18.35 -5.15
C ALA A 526 20.95 -18.86 -5.50
N ARG A 527 21.32 -18.84 -6.79
CA ARG A 527 22.68 -19.19 -7.25
C ARG A 527 23.76 -18.29 -6.66
N ILE A 528 23.53 -16.98 -6.61
CA ILE A 528 24.47 -16.02 -6.00
C ILE A 528 24.62 -16.31 -4.50
N LYS A 529 23.51 -16.54 -3.78
CA LYS A 529 23.54 -16.88 -2.34
C LYS A 529 24.34 -18.16 -2.08
N ALA A 530 24.12 -19.20 -2.89
CA ALA A 530 24.86 -20.46 -2.81
C ALA A 530 26.36 -20.25 -3.04
N ALA A 531 26.73 -19.52 -4.09
CA ALA A 531 28.13 -19.22 -4.41
C ALA A 531 28.83 -18.43 -3.28
N LEU A 532 28.15 -17.44 -2.69
CA LEU A 532 28.67 -16.71 -1.53
C LEU A 532 28.84 -17.62 -0.29
N ALA A 533 27.92 -18.57 -0.07
CA ALA A 533 28.03 -19.54 1.02
C ALA A 533 29.20 -20.52 0.81
N GLU A 534 29.32 -21.08 -0.38
CA GLU A 534 30.42 -21.97 -0.76
C GLU A 534 31.77 -21.28 -0.63
N ARG A 535 31.88 -20.05 -1.14
CA ARG A 535 33.07 -19.21 -0.99
C ARG A 535 33.47 -19.05 0.48
N ARG A 536 32.53 -18.71 1.35
CA ARG A 536 32.79 -18.57 2.80
C ARG A 536 33.27 -19.88 3.41
N ASN A 537 32.64 -21.00 3.07
CA ASN A 537 33.01 -22.31 3.59
C ASN A 537 34.40 -22.77 3.09
N ALA A 538 34.76 -22.44 1.86
CA ALA A 538 36.09 -22.70 1.31
C ALA A 538 37.16 -21.90 2.07
N LEU A 539 36.95 -20.59 2.24
CA LEU A 539 37.86 -19.72 2.98
C LEU A 539 38.01 -20.13 4.45
N ALA A 540 36.92 -20.50 5.12
CA ALA A 540 36.95 -20.98 6.50
C ALA A 540 37.76 -22.28 6.68
N ARG A 541 37.87 -23.09 5.61
CA ARG A 541 38.69 -24.31 5.58
C ARG A 541 40.11 -24.07 5.06
N GLY A 542 40.51 -22.82 4.83
CA GLY A 542 41.83 -22.45 4.27
C GLY A 542 42.00 -22.82 2.79
N GLY A 543 40.91 -23.12 2.08
CA GLY A 543 40.93 -23.50 0.66
C GLY A 543 40.85 -22.31 -0.29
N ALA A 544 41.15 -22.57 -1.57
CA ALA A 544 40.88 -21.64 -2.65
C ALA A 544 39.36 -21.46 -2.81
N ALA A 545 38.93 -20.23 -3.10
CA ALA A 545 37.51 -19.92 -3.20
C ALA A 545 37.21 -19.18 -4.49
N THR A 546 36.23 -19.69 -5.25
CA THR A 546 35.78 -19.10 -6.50
C THR A 546 35.32 -17.66 -6.31
N PRO A 547 35.66 -16.74 -7.24
CA PRO A 547 35.19 -15.38 -7.17
C PRO A 547 33.66 -15.28 -7.30
N VAL A 548 33.07 -14.20 -6.79
CA VAL A 548 31.64 -13.91 -7.00
C VAL A 548 31.47 -12.45 -7.40
N ARG A 549 31.21 -12.20 -8.69
CA ARG A 549 31.10 -10.86 -9.28
C ARG A 549 29.69 -10.67 -9.81
N VAL A 550 28.95 -9.74 -9.22
CA VAL A 550 27.55 -9.48 -9.60
C VAL A 550 27.43 -8.09 -10.17
N ILE A 551 26.82 -7.97 -11.35
CA ILE A 551 26.40 -6.68 -11.91
C ILE A 551 24.89 -6.58 -11.84
N SER A 552 24.39 -5.49 -11.27
CA SER A 552 22.96 -5.21 -11.22
C SER A 552 22.61 -3.76 -11.53
N THR A 553 21.35 -3.52 -11.89
CA THR A 553 20.73 -2.22 -11.74
C THR A 553 20.27 -2.01 -10.29
N GLN A 554 19.40 -1.04 -10.01
CA GLN A 554 18.89 -0.72 -8.67
C GLN A 554 18.04 -1.83 -8.02
N LEU A 555 17.84 -2.98 -8.68
CA LEU A 555 17.02 -4.09 -8.21
C LEU A 555 17.46 -4.61 -6.83
N VAL A 556 18.77 -4.66 -6.59
CA VAL A 556 19.36 -5.18 -5.35
C VAL A 556 19.36 -4.18 -4.19
N GLU A 557 18.98 -2.92 -4.44
CA GLU A 557 18.96 -1.89 -3.41
C GLU A 557 17.89 -2.20 -2.36
N ALA A 558 16.78 -2.84 -2.73
CA ALA A 558 15.72 -3.20 -1.81
C ALA A 558 15.34 -4.68 -1.88
N GLY A 559 15.27 -5.29 -0.69
CA GLY A 559 14.79 -6.65 -0.41
C GLY A 559 15.35 -7.80 -1.22
N VAL A 560 16.57 -7.64 -1.75
CA VAL A 560 17.42 -8.80 -2.06
C VAL A 560 18.40 -8.98 -0.90
N ASP A 561 18.35 -10.13 -0.25
CA ASP A 561 19.25 -10.47 0.86
C ASP A 561 20.61 -10.96 0.34
N LEU A 562 21.52 -10.02 0.08
CA LEU A 562 22.89 -10.26 -0.36
C LEU A 562 23.88 -9.60 0.60
N ASP A 563 25.02 -10.25 0.80
CA ASP A 563 26.10 -9.80 1.67
C ASP A 563 27.45 -9.92 0.95
N PHE A 564 28.01 -8.79 0.54
CA PHE A 564 29.28 -8.68 -0.17
C PHE A 564 30.34 -7.96 0.67
N PRO A 565 31.63 -8.32 0.56
CA PRO A 565 32.69 -7.57 1.23
C PRO A 565 32.94 -6.21 0.57
N VAL A 566 32.67 -6.10 -0.74
CA VAL A 566 32.88 -4.87 -1.52
C VAL A 566 31.67 -4.59 -2.40
N VAL A 567 31.21 -3.33 -2.40
CA VAL A 567 30.12 -2.85 -3.25
C VAL A 567 30.59 -1.65 -4.06
N PHE A 568 30.35 -1.67 -5.36
CA PHE A 568 30.56 -0.52 -6.24
C PHE A 568 29.19 0.06 -6.60
N ARG A 569 29.01 1.37 -6.44
CA ARG A 569 27.76 2.04 -6.78
C ARG A 569 28.03 3.21 -7.70
N ALA A 570 27.46 3.16 -8.91
CA ALA A 570 27.43 4.34 -9.77
C ALA A 570 26.74 5.49 -9.01
N MET A 571 27.22 6.71 -9.12
CA MET A 571 26.68 7.85 -8.37
C MET A 571 25.17 7.99 -8.58
N ALA A 572 24.42 8.14 -7.49
CA ALA A 572 22.96 8.16 -7.45
C ALA A 572 22.48 9.06 -6.30
N GLY A 573 21.19 8.99 -5.96
CA GLY A 573 20.65 9.62 -4.75
C GLY A 573 21.32 9.10 -3.48
N LEU A 574 21.36 9.93 -2.44
CA LEU A 574 22.04 9.60 -1.17
C LEU A 574 21.40 8.38 -0.49
N ASP A 575 20.08 8.30 -0.56
CA ASP A 575 19.24 7.18 -0.12
C ASP A 575 19.58 5.87 -0.85
N SER A 576 19.70 5.92 -2.18
CA SER A 576 20.08 4.78 -3.03
C SER A 576 21.48 4.26 -2.70
N ILE A 577 22.44 5.16 -2.43
CA ILE A 577 23.79 4.80 -2.00
C ILE A 577 23.77 4.13 -0.62
N ALA A 578 22.97 4.63 0.32
CA ALA A 578 22.82 4.02 1.64
C ALA A 578 22.17 2.63 1.58
N GLN A 579 21.19 2.43 0.70
CA GLN A 579 20.57 1.13 0.48
C GLN A 579 21.55 0.12 -0.15
N ALA A 580 22.35 0.57 -1.12
CA ALA A 580 23.44 -0.23 -1.68
C ALA A 580 24.49 -0.60 -0.62
N ALA A 581 24.87 0.34 0.24
CA ALA A 581 25.77 0.10 1.36
C ALA A 581 25.23 -0.95 2.35
N GLY A 582 23.90 -1.08 2.46
CA GLY A 582 23.21 -2.12 3.24
C GLY A 582 23.40 -3.56 2.74
N ARG A 583 23.98 -3.74 1.55
CA ARG A 583 24.38 -5.04 0.96
C ARG A 583 25.87 -5.33 1.15
N CYS A 584 26.60 -4.42 1.79
CA CYS A 584 28.02 -4.55 2.10
C CYS A 584 28.20 -4.90 3.58
N ASN A 585 28.96 -5.97 3.86
CA ASN A 585 29.22 -6.51 5.19
C ASN A 585 27.94 -6.58 6.07
N ARG A 586 26.85 -7.06 5.48
CA ARG A 586 25.49 -7.02 6.02
C ARG A 586 25.36 -7.78 7.33
N GLU A 587 26.13 -8.84 7.51
CA GLU A 587 26.13 -9.61 8.76
C GLU A 587 27.26 -9.19 9.73
N GLY A 588 28.01 -8.13 9.41
CA GLY A 588 29.06 -7.58 10.28
C GLY A 588 30.21 -8.56 10.55
N ARG A 589 30.51 -9.43 9.58
CA ARG A 589 31.50 -10.52 9.73
C ARG A 589 32.94 -10.08 9.51
N LEU A 590 33.14 -8.96 8.82
CA LEU A 590 34.47 -8.41 8.55
C LEU A 590 34.89 -7.47 9.67
N SER A 591 36.04 -7.76 10.31
CA SER A 591 36.61 -6.94 11.39
C SER A 591 37.00 -5.54 10.94
N GLU A 592 37.54 -5.42 9.72
CA GLU A 592 37.93 -4.13 9.11
C GLU A 592 36.74 -3.35 8.51
N GLY A 593 35.55 -3.96 8.50
CA GLY A 593 34.39 -3.44 7.80
C GLY A 593 34.34 -3.81 6.32
N GLY A 594 33.20 -3.51 5.68
CA GLY A 594 33.01 -3.64 4.24
C GLY A 594 33.34 -2.33 3.50
N GLU A 595 33.66 -2.44 2.22
CA GLU A 595 34.07 -1.28 1.42
C GLU A 595 33.02 -0.93 0.36
N VAL A 596 32.55 0.31 0.37
CA VAL A 596 31.59 0.83 -0.61
C VAL A 596 32.26 1.92 -1.44
N HIS A 597 32.46 1.67 -2.73
CA HIS A 597 33.07 2.63 -3.65
C HIS A 597 32.00 3.27 -4.53
N VAL A 598 31.82 4.58 -4.37
CA VAL A 598 30.96 5.36 -5.27
C VAL A 598 31.81 5.93 -6.40
N PHE A 599 31.36 5.74 -7.63
CA PHE A 599 32.06 6.23 -8.83
C PHE A 599 31.12 7.05 -9.72
N VAL A 600 31.66 7.99 -10.48
CA VAL A 600 30.88 8.75 -11.47
C VAL A 600 30.85 7.93 -12.76
N PRO A 601 29.69 7.41 -13.21
CA PRO A 601 29.63 6.65 -14.46
C PRO A 601 29.86 7.56 -15.68
N PRO A 602 30.33 7.00 -16.82
CA PRO A 602 30.53 7.76 -18.06
C PRO A 602 29.19 8.16 -18.71
N SER A 603 28.11 7.47 -18.35
CA SER A 603 26.76 7.75 -18.84
C SER A 603 25.93 8.50 -17.80
N GLU A 604 25.10 9.44 -18.26
CA GLU A 604 24.17 10.13 -17.36
C GLU A 604 22.99 9.23 -16.93
N PRO A 605 22.47 9.40 -15.70
CA PRO A 605 21.18 8.83 -15.33
C PRO A 605 20.05 9.30 -16.26
N PRO A 606 19.02 8.48 -16.48
CA PRO A 606 17.82 8.89 -17.22
C PRO A 606 17.20 10.18 -16.64
N PRO A 607 16.63 11.06 -17.47
CA PRO A 607 15.97 12.28 -16.98
C PRO A 607 14.80 11.95 -16.04
N GLY A 608 14.50 12.88 -15.14
CA GLY A 608 13.51 12.72 -14.07
C GLY A 608 14.16 12.48 -12.71
N LEU A 609 13.45 11.78 -11.83
CA LEU A 609 13.82 11.67 -10.41
C LEU A 609 15.21 11.07 -10.17
N LEU A 610 15.63 10.07 -10.96
CA LEU A 610 16.97 9.47 -10.80
C LEU A 610 18.10 10.48 -11.03
N ARG A 611 17.94 11.35 -12.04
CA ARG A 611 18.91 12.41 -12.33
C ARG A 611 18.86 13.50 -11.27
N GLN A 612 17.66 13.95 -10.90
CA GLN A 612 17.48 14.94 -9.82
C GLN A 612 18.11 14.47 -8.52
N ALA A 613 17.83 13.23 -8.07
CA ALA A 613 18.42 12.66 -6.87
C ALA A 613 19.96 12.58 -6.95
N ARG A 614 20.53 12.18 -8.09
CA ARG A 614 21.99 12.19 -8.30
C ARG A 614 22.56 13.60 -8.18
N ASP A 615 21.92 14.58 -8.81
CA ASP A 615 22.36 15.98 -8.80
C ASP A 615 22.26 16.58 -7.39
N THR A 616 21.18 16.31 -6.66
CA THR A 616 21.01 16.71 -5.26
C THR A 616 22.09 16.07 -4.37
N CYS A 617 22.37 14.77 -4.53
CA CYS A 617 23.46 14.10 -3.79
C CYS A 617 24.81 14.76 -4.05
N LYS A 618 25.08 15.12 -5.31
CA LYS A 618 26.30 15.84 -5.70
C LYS A 618 26.41 17.19 -4.99
N THR A 619 25.34 17.99 -5.00
CA THR A 619 25.31 19.29 -4.30
C THR A 619 25.53 19.13 -2.79
N VAL A 620 24.86 18.17 -2.16
CA VAL A 620 25.02 17.89 -0.72
C VAL A 620 26.48 17.54 -0.38
N TRP A 621 27.11 16.66 -1.15
CA TRP A 621 28.52 16.27 -0.95
C TRP A 621 29.55 17.36 -1.29
N GLN A 622 29.24 18.28 -2.21
CA GLN A 622 30.11 19.42 -2.52
C GLN A 622 30.19 20.41 -1.35
N HIS A 623 29.06 20.69 -0.71
CA HIS A 623 28.98 21.70 0.35
C HIS A 623 29.33 21.19 1.76
N GLN A 624 29.55 19.89 1.93
CA GLN A 624 29.94 19.29 3.21
C GLN A 624 31.08 18.30 3.02
N LYS A 625 32.27 18.67 3.51
CA LYS A 625 33.34 17.71 3.81
C LYS A 625 33.04 17.00 5.12
N ALA A 626 31.90 16.31 5.20
CA ALA A 626 31.64 15.41 6.31
C ALA A 626 32.63 14.24 6.24
N ASP A 627 33.12 13.79 7.40
CA ASP A 627 33.97 12.61 7.51
C ASP A 627 33.22 11.33 7.11
N ASP A 628 31.89 11.34 7.26
CA ASP A 628 30.99 10.27 6.83
C ASP A 628 30.10 10.72 5.65
N PRO A 629 30.31 10.16 4.44
CA PRO A 629 29.47 10.47 3.27
C PRO A 629 27.99 10.09 3.43
N LEU A 630 27.64 9.24 4.39
CA LEU A 630 26.26 8.84 4.71
C LEU A 630 25.82 9.26 6.12
N GLY A 631 26.43 10.31 6.68
CA GLY A 631 26.03 10.83 7.99
C GLY A 631 24.56 11.22 8.05
N LEU A 632 23.89 10.93 9.17
CA LEU A 632 22.45 11.19 9.36
C LEU A 632 21.98 12.60 8.97
N PRO A 633 22.69 13.70 9.34
CA PRO A 633 22.28 15.05 8.98
C PRO A 633 22.20 15.31 7.46
N LEU A 634 22.91 14.52 6.65
CA LEU A 634 22.92 14.67 5.20
C LEU A 634 21.59 14.24 4.57
N PHE A 635 20.86 13.30 5.17
CA PHE A 635 19.59 12.80 4.62
C PHE A 635 18.48 13.84 4.70
N ASP A 636 18.32 14.54 5.83
CA ASP A 636 17.32 15.61 5.96
C ASP A 636 17.58 16.71 4.90
N ARG A 637 18.84 17.13 4.76
CA ARG A 637 19.23 18.11 3.73
C ARG A 637 18.96 17.59 2.31
N PHE A 638 19.35 16.35 2.03
CA PHE A 638 19.13 15.70 0.74
C PHE A 638 17.64 15.68 0.36
N PHE A 639 16.77 15.19 1.25
CA PHE A 639 15.33 15.10 0.96
C PHE A 639 14.67 16.47 0.87
N ARG A 640 15.00 17.43 1.74
CA ARG A 640 14.48 18.80 1.64
C ARG A 640 14.81 19.44 0.30
N GLN A 641 16.05 19.29 -0.16
CA GLN A 641 16.47 19.84 -1.44
C GLN A 641 15.82 19.08 -2.62
N LEU A 642 15.79 17.75 -2.56
CA LEU A 642 15.13 16.92 -3.59
C LEU A 642 13.66 17.29 -3.76
N TYR A 643 12.92 17.47 -2.66
CA TYR A 643 11.50 17.81 -2.70
C TYR A 643 11.25 19.24 -3.18
N ALA A 644 12.14 20.19 -2.85
CA ALA A 644 12.04 21.57 -3.34
C ALA A 644 12.30 21.72 -4.84
N ASP A 645 13.05 20.78 -5.43
CA ASP A 645 13.40 20.77 -6.85
C ASP A 645 12.46 19.86 -7.69
N ALA A 646 11.67 19.01 -7.05
CA ALA A 646 10.75 18.07 -7.70
C ALA A 646 9.31 18.62 -7.81
N GLY A 647 8.55 18.08 -8.77
CA GLY A 647 7.10 18.32 -8.86
C GLY A 647 6.35 17.34 -7.96
N LEU A 648 5.91 17.81 -6.78
CA LEU A 648 5.32 16.95 -5.73
C LEU A 648 3.87 16.53 -5.98
N ASP A 649 3.23 17.16 -6.96
CA ASP A 649 1.92 16.79 -7.48
C ASP A 649 1.90 17.01 -8.98
N ARG A 650 2.43 16.03 -9.72
CA ARG A 650 2.56 16.10 -11.17
C ARG A 650 1.21 16.13 -11.89
N LYS A 651 0.12 15.71 -11.24
CA LYS A 651 -1.20 15.54 -11.85
C LYS A 651 -2.26 16.54 -11.37
N GLY A 652 -1.97 17.34 -10.35
CA GLY A 652 -2.92 18.31 -9.80
C GLY A 652 -4.09 17.62 -9.11
N ILE A 653 -3.80 16.62 -8.27
CA ILE A 653 -4.78 15.70 -7.65
C ILE A 653 -5.62 16.42 -6.60
#